data_AF-A0A3R7U0C5-F1
#
_entry.id   AF-A0A3R7U0C5-F1
#
_cell.length_a   1.000
_cell.length_b   1.000
_cell.length_c   1.000
_cell.angle_alpha   90.00
_cell.angle_beta   90.00
_cell.angle_gamma   90.00
#
_symmetry.space_group_name_H-M   'P 1'
#
loop_
_entity.id
_entity.type
_entity.pdbx_description
1 polymer ?
#
loop_
_entity_poly.entity_id
_entity_poly.type
_entity_poly.pdbx_seq_one_letter_code
_entity_poly.pdbx_strand_id
1 'polypeptide(L)'
;MRPHFFLLPGILGLMAFGMAEELSREDQRFLKERAPRLLQVIEEAKERNFDEVVEEAMERVGELQDEWREAREDGEEWAGLMVGEMANEAALDYLVWKFEEGEIEEGKAEETLRDLMEERWRIENGITEREMKMAEVDGNADLTAELAEELTWRKENPRKAVNEMIEEFLEELEELGEEGKEGEAEGEEVVGEIYTPPPLDRKESESALEGVTFQYEKHIVVALETYCFDCHDSSSAKGDLDLEKALLEKPLVRNRLLWENVAERIRSGDMPPKKKPQPATEDRLRLRAWLRQEIERFPYEKVSDPGYAPARRLTREEYNRTIRDLVGLDLRPADQFPVDFSGTSGFSNSSNTLFLATAHLDRYLSAAEEVIDAVRNVPQAWAALKGDGGSDESLRRFARMAFRKTPGSRELEELRSHLKLARDAGQSEEDALATALKLVLISPHFLLRVEKAGLPGVEEKVAATDLASRLSYFLWASSPDEKLLGAAEGGLLEEKTGRENEIGRMLSDPRSLALGEVFAGEWLGTHNVGPRIRKDPIDNPWCTESLMKAMRDETALFIHSLIRENAPVERMINGRYTFLNEELARFYRIAGVKGDAMRKVALQTPRRGGLLGHASILAATSFPDRTSPVVRGTWILSTLLGTPPPPPPPNVPEIEGGGRGRDGVRNLREQLEVHRRSERCAGCHSRIDPLGFALENYAEFGQWRPNVDNRGTLPNGARFRGPEGLKIALREWRLDDLGTQVIRKMLAYALGRQLEYYDEGTVRRIAATLKPSGYPMGDMIKEVAESRPFLMRRLPVNKKRAEPSASE
;
A
#
# COMPACT_ATOMS: atom_id res chain seq x y z
N MET A 1 9.70 28.82 -36.91
CA MET A 1 8.38 28.15 -36.91
C MET A 1 7.65 28.73 -35.74
N ARG A 2 6.58 29.51 -35.96
CA ARG A 2 5.86 30.26 -34.92
C ARG A 2 5.16 29.26 -33.98
N PRO A 3 5.44 29.25 -32.67
CA PRO A 3 4.61 28.57 -31.69
C PRO A 3 3.46 29.52 -31.32
N HIS A 4 2.22 29.07 -31.47
CA HIS A 4 1.09 29.72 -30.79
C HIS A 4 1.18 29.32 -29.33
N PHE A 5 1.29 30.31 -28.47
CA PHE A 5 1.09 30.15 -27.05
C PHE A 5 -0.20 30.90 -26.69
N PHE A 6 -0.94 30.37 -25.72
CA PHE A 6 -2.12 31.03 -25.15
C PHE A 6 -1.88 31.05 -23.65
N LEU A 7 -1.56 32.22 -23.11
CA LEU A 7 -1.81 32.50 -21.70
C LEU A 7 -3.31 32.74 -21.47
N LEU A 8 -3.78 32.20 -20.34
CA LEU A 8 -5.12 32.18 -19.72
C LEU A 8 -6.08 31.01 -20.05
N PRO A 9 -6.31 30.11 -19.07
CA PRO A 9 -7.53 29.31 -19.02
C PRO A 9 -8.43 29.79 -17.87
N GLY A 10 -9.21 30.84 -18.15
CA GLY A 10 -10.46 31.16 -17.46
C GLY A 10 -11.66 30.90 -18.38
N ILE A 11 -12.40 29.82 -18.12
CA ILE A 11 -13.80 29.60 -18.54
C ILE A 11 -14.11 29.66 -20.06
N LEU A 12 -14.34 28.49 -20.68
CA LEU A 12 -15.17 28.41 -21.89
C LEU A 12 -16.29 27.39 -21.73
N GLY A 13 -17.45 27.93 -21.37
CA GLY A 13 -18.73 27.23 -21.27
C GLY A 13 -19.93 28.19 -21.21
N LEU A 14 -20.33 28.73 -22.37
CA LEU A 14 -21.66 29.28 -22.74
C LEU A 14 -22.11 30.66 -22.19
N MET A 15 -22.19 31.66 -23.09
CA MET A 15 -23.37 32.51 -23.47
C MET A 15 -23.02 34.01 -23.74
N ALA A 16 -23.91 34.72 -24.44
CA ALA A 16 -23.71 35.98 -25.17
C ALA A 16 -23.86 37.32 -24.37
N PHE A 17 -23.36 38.43 -24.98
CA PHE A 17 -23.40 39.89 -24.62
C PHE A 17 -22.41 40.32 -23.51
N GLY A 18 -21.67 41.45 -23.56
CA GLY A 18 -21.83 42.74 -24.25
C GLY A 18 -20.55 43.60 -24.23
N MET A 19 -20.61 44.84 -24.74
CA MET A 19 -19.47 45.76 -24.88
C MET A 19 -18.76 46.03 -23.54
N ALA A 20 -17.42 45.96 -23.51
CA ALA A 20 -16.60 46.26 -22.33
C ALA A 20 -16.94 47.64 -21.73
N GLU A 21 -17.23 47.68 -20.43
CA GLU A 21 -17.60 48.90 -19.71
C GLU A 21 -16.40 49.89 -19.64
N GLU A 22 -16.66 51.20 -19.80
CA GLU A 22 -15.62 52.23 -19.66
C GLU A 22 -15.15 52.32 -18.19
N LEU A 23 -13.83 52.43 -17.97
CA LEU A 23 -13.24 52.64 -16.63
C LEU A 23 -13.91 53.84 -15.97
N SER A 24 -14.37 53.68 -14.71
CA SER A 24 -14.92 54.82 -13.98
C SER A 24 -13.82 55.87 -13.72
N ARG A 25 -14.22 57.13 -13.49
CA ARG A 25 -13.26 58.19 -13.14
C ARG A 25 -12.52 57.93 -11.83
N GLU A 26 -13.09 57.09 -10.97
CA GLU A 26 -12.49 56.69 -9.70
C GLU A 26 -11.41 55.63 -9.92
N ASP A 27 -11.71 54.62 -10.76
CA ASP A 27 -10.74 53.59 -11.14
C ASP A 27 -9.55 54.17 -11.89
N GLN A 28 -9.80 55.08 -12.84
CA GLN A 28 -8.71 55.78 -13.55
C GLN A 28 -7.80 56.54 -12.59
N ARG A 29 -8.35 57.13 -11.52
CA ARG A 29 -7.55 57.85 -10.53
C ARG A 29 -6.76 56.88 -9.66
N PHE A 30 -7.40 55.80 -9.19
CA PHE A 30 -6.77 54.76 -8.40
C PHE A 30 -5.59 54.14 -9.15
N LEU A 31 -5.81 53.68 -10.38
CA LEU A 31 -4.77 53.06 -11.18
C LEU A 31 -3.65 54.04 -11.51
N LYS A 32 -3.97 55.31 -11.84
CA LYS A 32 -2.94 56.33 -12.10
C LYS A 32 -2.03 56.59 -10.91
N GLU A 33 -2.57 56.50 -9.70
CA GLU A 33 -1.82 56.75 -8.47
C GLU A 33 -1.10 55.51 -7.95
N ARG A 34 -1.66 54.31 -8.15
CA ARG A 34 -1.24 53.09 -7.42
C ARG A 34 -0.84 51.90 -8.31
N ALA A 35 -1.35 51.82 -9.53
CA ALA A 35 -1.06 50.73 -10.47
C ALA A 35 -0.92 51.27 -11.91
N PRO A 36 0.02 52.20 -12.18
CA PRO A 36 0.11 52.88 -13.46
C PRO A 36 0.45 51.93 -14.63
N ARG A 37 1.09 50.80 -14.36
CA ARG A 37 1.39 49.76 -15.37
C ARG A 37 0.12 49.07 -15.85
N LEU A 38 -0.76 48.67 -14.94
CA LEU A 38 -2.04 48.08 -15.32
C LEU A 38 -2.92 49.09 -16.08
N LEU A 39 -2.89 50.38 -15.72
CA LEU A 39 -3.55 51.42 -16.51
C LEU A 39 -3.01 51.47 -17.95
N GLN A 40 -1.68 51.40 -18.11
CA GLN A 40 -1.04 51.37 -19.43
C GLN A 40 -1.47 50.13 -20.24
N VAL A 41 -1.55 48.95 -19.60
CA VAL A 41 -2.05 47.72 -20.24
C VAL A 41 -3.48 47.92 -20.74
N ILE A 42 -4.38 48.45 -19.90
CA ILE A 42 -5.79 48.65 -20.25
C ILE A 42 -5.93 49.69 -21.39
N GLU A 43 -5.21 50.81 -21.31
CA GLU A 43 -5.26 51.86 -22.34
C GLU A 43 -4.77 51.33 -23.69
N GLU A 44 -3.65 50.61 -23.70
CA GLU A 44 -3.09 50.04 -24.93
C GLU A 44 -3.98 48.93 -25.51
N ALA A 45 -4.50 48.03 -24.67
CA ALA A 45 -5.41 46.98 -25.10
C ALA A 45 -6.71 47.56 -25.71
N LYS A 46 -7.24 48.65 -25.13
CA LYS A 46 -8.40 49.39 -25.69
C LYS A 46 -8.09 50.04 -27.03
N GLU A 47 -6.94 50.70 -27.17
CA GLU A 47 -6.54 51.33 -28.44
C GLU A 47 -6.42 50.32 -29.58
N ARG A 48 -6.05 49.07 -29.26
CA ARG A 48 -5.87 47.98 -30.24
C ARG A 48 -7.10 47.07 -30.39
N ASN A 49 -8.17 47.33 -29.64
CA ASN A 49 -9.42 46.53 -29.58
C ASN A 49 -9.19 45.07 -29.14
N PHE A 50 -8.37 44.86 -28.12
CA PHE A 50 -8.17 43.55 -27.49
C PHE A 50 -9.18 43.36 -26.35
N ASP A 51 -10.44 43.13 -26.72
CA ASP A 51 -11.57 43.15 -25.78
C ASP A 51 -11.41 42.14 -24.63
N GLU A 52 -10.84 40.96 -24.88
CA GLU A 52 -10.60 39.91 -23.86
C GLU A 52 -9.57 40.36 -22.81
N VAL A 53 -8.46 40.95 -23.25
CA VAL A 53 -7.42 41.51 -22.35
C VAL A 53 -7.98 42.67 -21.54
N VAL A 54 -8.83 43.49 -22.16
CA VAL A 54 -9.49 44.60 -21.47
C VAL A 54 -10.41 44.09 -20.37
N GLU A 55 -11.19 43.03 -20.63
CA GLU A 55 -12.11 42.44 -19.64
C GLU A 55 -11.35 41.89 -18.43
N GLU A 56 -10.31 41.12 -18.67
CA GLU A 56 -9.48 40.53 -17.61
C GLU A 56 -8.74 41.61 -16.80
N ALA A 57 -8.12 42.57 -17.48
CA ALA A 57 -7.42 43.65 -16.81
C ALA A 57 -8.39 44.51 -15.97
N MET A 58 -9.67 44.61 -16.36
CA MET A 58 -10.73 45.28 -15.60
C MET A 58 -11.15 44.49 -14.36
N GLU A 59 -11.19 43.15 -14.41
CA GLU A 59 -11.43 42.29 -13.23
C GLU A 59 -10.33 42.48 -12.18
N ARG A 60 -9.06 42.53 -12.63
CA ARG A 60 -7.90 42.74 -11.76
C ARG A 60 -7.91 44.10 -11.06
N VAL A 61 -8.59 45.13 -11.61
CA VAL A 61 -8.75 46.43 -10.92
C VAL A 61 -9.53 46.28 -9.61
N GLY A 62 -10.58 45.46 -9.59
CA GLY A 62 -11.37 45.21 -8.39
C GLY A 62 -10.54 44.54 -7.29
N GLU A 63 -9.74 43.55 -7.68
CA GLU A 63 -8.84 42.83 -6.77
C GLU A 63 -7.77 43.75 -6.18
N LEU A 64 -7.16 44.62 -6.99
CA LEU A 64 -6.19 45.61 -6.50
C LEU A 64 -6.81 46.62 -5.53
N GLN A 65 -8.06 47.02 -5.73
CA GLN A 65 -8.75 47.95 -4.83
C GLN A 65 -9.10 47.31 -3.49
N ASP A 66 -9.46 46.03 -3.49
CA ASP A 66 -9.72 45.28 -2.27
C ASP A 66 -8.42 44.98 -1.53
N GLU A 67 -7.36 44.53 -2.21
CA GLU A 67 -6.03 44.35 -1.63
C GLU A 67 -5.51 45.67 -1.02
N TRP A 68 -5.64 46.78 -1.76
CA TRP A 68 -5.28 48.10 -1.22
C TRP A 68 -6.03 48.42 0.07
N ARG A 69 -7.32 48.08 0.15
CA ARG A 69 -8.15 48.38 1.33
C ARG A 69 -7.72 47.56 2.52
N GLU A 70 -7.44 46.28 2.31
CA GLU A 70 -7.03 45.33 3.34
C GLU A 70 -5.59 45.64 3.82
N ALA A 71 -4.62 45.70 2.91
CA ALA A 71 -3.23 45.95 3.25
C ALA A 71 -2.99 47.36 3.83
N ARG A 72 -3.90 48.32 3.58
CA ARG A 72 -3.79 49.67 4.16
C ARG A 72 -4.00 49.68 5.68
N GLU A 73 -4.60 48.65 6.27
CA GLU A 73 -4.66 48.50 7.73
C GLU A 73 -3.24 48.45 8.35
N ASP A 74 -2.26 47.95 7.59
CA ASP A 74 -0.85 47.85 7.99
C ASP A 74 0.05 49.01 7.51
N GLY A 75 -0.54 49.96 6.78
CA GLY A 75 0.07 51.22 6.34
C GLY A 75 0.01 51.47 4.82
N GLU A 76 -0.06 52.74 4.42
CA GLU A 76 -0.20 53.10 2.99
C GLU A 76 1.03 52.74 2.13
N GLU A 77 2.22 52.68 2.74
CA GLU A 77 3.44 52.25 2.04
C GLU A 77 3.40 50.74 1.76
N TRP A 78 2.94 49.94 2.72
CA TRP A 78 2.79 48.49 2.58
C TRP A 78 1.72 48.14 1.55
N ALA A 79 0.54 48.76 1.65
CA ALA A 79 -0.51 48.61 0.64
C ALA A 79 -0.02 48.98 -0.77
N GLY A 80 0.89 49.95 -0.88
CA GLY A 80 1.49 50.34 -2.15
C GLY A 80 2.42 49.28 -2.74
N LEU A 81 3.15 48.55 -1.90
CA LEU A 81 4.01 47.45 -2.33
C LEU A 81 3.18 46.25 -2.81
N MET A 82 2.15 45.84 -2.06
CA MET A 82 1.29 44.71 -2.42
C MET A 82 0.54 44.96 -3.74
N VAL A 83 -0.08 46.13 -3.87
CA VAL A 83 -0.75 46.53 -5.13
C VAL A 83 0.25 46.67 -6.27
N GLY A 84 1.45 47.17 -5.97
CA GLY A 84 2.52 47.29 -6.96
C GLY A 84 2.99 45.94 -7.49
N GLU A 85 3.11 44.93 -6.62
CA GLU A 85 3.50 43.57 -6.97
C GLU A 85 2.45 42.93 -7.90
N MET A 86 1.18 42.97 -7.50
CA MET A 86 0.08 42.42 -8.31
C MET A 86 -0.09 43.15 -9.65
N ALA A 87 0.16 44.47 -9.69
CA ALA A 87 0.14 45.23 -10.94
C ALA A 87 1.34 44.93 -11.83
N ASN A 88 2.50 44.59 -11.26
CA ASN A 88 3.69 44.17 -11.99
C ASN A 88 3.49 42.78 -12.61
N GLU A 89 2.89 41.84 -11.87
CA GLU A 89 2.51 40.51 -12.35
C GLU A 89 1.57 40.60 -13.55
N ALA A 90 0.48 41.36 -13.45
CA ALA A 90 -0.45 41.54 -14.56
C ALA A 90 0.20 42.17 -15.82
N ALA A 91 1.22 43.01 -15.62
CA ALA A 91 1.97 43.59 -16.74
C ALA A 91 2.95 42.57 -17.38
N LEU A 92 3.48 41.62 -16.60
CA LEU A 92 4.29 40.50 -17.09
C LEU A 92 3.43 39.54 -17.92
N ASP A 93 2.25 39.18 -17.42
CA ASP A 93 1.31 38.31 -18.15
C ASP A 93 0.93 38.90 -19.51
N TYR A 94 0.62 40.20 -19.54
CA TYR A 94 0.32 40.89 -20.79
C TYR A 94 1.53 40.98 -21.73
N LEU A 95 2.75 41.14 -21.20
CA LEU A 95 3.96 41.14 -22.02
C LEU A 95 4.17 39.78 -22.68
N VAL A 96 3.98 38.68 -21.95
CA VAL A 96 4.12 37.35 -22.50
C VAL A 96 3.03 37.12 -23.55
N TRP A 97 1.76 37.42 -23.26
CA TRP A 97 0.68 37.36 -24.24
C TRP A 97 1.00 38.12 -25.54
N LYS A 98 1.54 39.35 -25.45
CA LYS A 98 1.97 40.11 -26.63
C LYS A 98 3.05 39.42 -27.44
N PHE A 99 4.02 38.80 -26.77
CA PHE A 99 5.11 38.09 -27.43
C PHE A 99 4.59 36.85 -28.17
N GLU A 100 3.67 36.13 -27.53
CA GLU A 100 3.01 34.94 -28.04
C GLU A 100 2.14 35.21 -29.28
N GLU A 101 1.34 36.28 -29.25
CA GLU A 101 0.52 36.71 -30.39
C GLU A 101 1.34 37.43 -31.48
N GLY A 102 2.64 37.65 -31.25
CA GLY A 102 3.53 38.35 -32.18
C GLY A 102 3.23 39.84 -32.31
N GLU A 103 2.61 40.42 -31.28
CA GLU A 103 2.23 41.84 -31.17
C GLU A 103 3.39 42.73 -30.67
N ILE A 104 4.49 42.13 -30.21
CA ILE A 104 5.74 42.80 -29.86
C ILE A 104 6.95 42.09 -30.50
N GLU A 105 7.96 42.85 -30.91
CA GLU A 105 9.21 42.29 -31.43
C GLU A 105 10.09 41.76 -30.30
N GLU A 106 10.75 40.62 -30.49
CA GLU A 106 11.58 39.92 -29.49
C GLU A 106 12.56 40.84 -28.75
N GLY A 107 13.31 41.68 -29.47
CA GLY A 107 14.25 42.61 -28.82
C GLY A 107 13.58 43.69 -27.95
N LYS A 108 12.33 44.08 -28.27
CA LYS A 108 11.55 45.01 -27.43
C LYS A 108 10.86 44.27 -26.27
N ALA A 109 10.53 42.99 -26.45
CA ALA A 109 10.00 42.15 -25.38
C ALA A 109 11.06 41.92 -24.29
N GLU A 110 12.31 41.63 -24.69
CA GLU A 110 13.44 41.50 -23.76
C GLU A 110 13.72 42.80 -22.98
N GLU A 111 13.64 43.96 -23.65
CA GLU A 111 13.78 45.27 -23.01
C GLU A 111 12.66 45.53 -22.00
N THR A 112 11.41 45.24 -22.38
CA THR A 112 10.23 45.43 -21.51
C THR A 112 10.25 44.46 -20.32
N LEU A 113 10.66 43.20 -20.53
CA LEU A 113 10.80 42.20 -19.47
C LEU A 113 11.81 42.66 -18.42
N ARG A 114 12.95 43.19 -18.89
CA ARG A 114 13.98 43.74 -18.00
C ARG A 114 13.46 44.91 -17.17
N ASP A 115 12.72 45.84 -17.79
CA ASP A 115 12.14 46.98 -17.08
C ASP A 115 11.14 46.53 -15.99
N LEU A 116 10.31 45.53 -16.29
CA LEU A 116 9.35 44.97 -15.33
C LEU A 116 10.06 44.23 -14.19
N MET A 117 11.15 43.51 -14.47
CA MET A 117 11.93 42.81 -13.44
C MET A 117 12.75 43.77 -12.57
N GLU A 118 13.23 44.89 -13.11
CA GLU A 118 13.82 45.96 -12.31
C GLU A 118 12.79 46.61 -11.37
N GLU A 119 11.53 46.70 -11.79
CA GLU A 119 10.42 47.19 -10.97
C GLU A 119 10.06 46.18 -9.87
N ARG A 120 9.91 44.89 -10.21
CA ARG A 120 9.69 43.79 -9.27
C ARG A 120 10.78 43.73 -8.18
N TRP A 121 12.04 43.82 -8.60
CA TRP A 121 13.18 43.87 -7.67
C TRP A 121 13.09 45.03 -6.66
N ARG A 122 12.60 46.22 -7.06
CA ARG A 122 12.41 47.34 -6.12
C ARG A 122 11.27 47.05 -5.12
N ILE A 123 10.18 46.44 -5.60
CA ILE A 123 9.02 46.10 -4.78
C ILE A 123 9.40 45.04 -3.74
N GLU A 124 10.02 43.94 -4.17
CA GLU A 124 10.44 42.85 -3.29
C GLU A 124 11.43 43.33 -2.22
N ASN A 125 12.42 44.17 -2.57
CA ASN A 125 13.32 44.74 -1.58
C ASN A 125 12.56 45.59 -0.53
N GLY A 126 11.52 46.32 -0.95
CA GLY A 126 10.66 47.08 -0.04
C GLY A 126 9.86 46.17 0.89
N ILE A 127 9.38 45.04 0.37
CA ILE A 127 8.66 44.01 1.14
C ILE A 127 9.60 43.38 2.16
N THR A 128 10.76 42.89 1.73
CA THR A 128 11.78 42.29 2.60
C THR A 128 12.24 43.27 3.68
N GLU A 129 12.39 44.56 3.38
CA GLU A 129 12.70 45.59 4.40
C GLU A 129 11.62 45.71 5.47
N ARG A 130 10.35 45.54 5.10
CA ARG A 130 9.21 45.61 6.02
C ARG A 130 9.13 44.35 6.88
N GLU A 131 9.26 43.18 6.27
CA GLU A 131 9.28 41.89 6.96
C GLU A 131 10.44 41.81 7.96
N MET A 132 11.62 42.31 7.59
CA MET A 132 12.76 42.38 8.49
C MET A 132 12.47 43.27 9.70
N LYS A 133 11.83 44.44 9.52
CA LYS A 133 11.40 45.30 10.64
C LYS A 133 10.37 44.62 11.55
N MET A 134 9.49 43.78 10.99
CA MET A 134 8.53 43.01 11.77
C MET A 134 9.22 41.89 12.56
N ALA A 135 10.13 41.16 11.93
CA ALA A 135 10.94 40.12 12.58
C ALA A 135 11.79 40.69 13.74
N GLU A 136 12.29 41.93 13.60
CA GLU A 136 12.98 42.66 14.67
C GLU A 136 12.04 42.97 15.86
N VAL A 137 10.80 43.39 15.59
CA VAL A 137 9.79 43.67 16.63
C VAL A 137 9.41 42.38 17.37
N ASP A 138 9.31 41.26 16.65
CA ASP A 138 8.98 39.95 17.21
C ASP A 138 10.17 39.26 17.90
N GLY A 139 11.36 39.87 17.87
CA GLY A 139 12.56 39.36 18.51
C GLY A 139 13.18 38.14 17.82
N ASN A 140 12.85 37.90 16.55
CA ASN A 140 13.37 36.79 15.75
C ASN A 140 14.70 37.18 15.09
N ALA A 141 15.78 37.07 15.87
CA ALA A 141 17.12 37.46 15.43
C ALA A 141 17.65 36.64 14.25
N ASP A 142 17.28 35.36 14.15
CA ASP A 142 17.75 34.47 13.08
C ASP A 142 17.11 34.87 11.74
N LEU A 143 15.77 35.04 11.72
CA LEU A 143 15.05 35.51 10.53
C LEU A 143 15.48 36.92 10.10
N THR A 144 15.71 37.80 11.07
CA THR A 144 16.22 39.16 10.79
C THR A 144 17.59 39.10 10.09
N ALA A 145 18.49 38.23 10.56
CA ALA A 145 19.83 38.10 9.98
C ALA A 145 19.79 37.52 8.56
N GLU A 146 18.92 36.53 8.31
CA GLU A 146 18.71 35.94 6.99
C GLU A 146 18.18 36.95 5.98
N LEU A 147 17.08 37.65 6.30
CA LEU A 147 16.50 38.69 5.45
C LEU A 147 17.49 39.84 5.21
N ALA A 148 18.30 40.19 6.22
CA ALA A 148 19.33 41.23 6.09
C ALA A 148 20.45 40.82 5.13
N GLU A 149 20.90 39.57 5.17
CA GLU A 149 21.93 39.05 4.26
C GLU A 149 21.44 39.08 2.82
N GLU A 150 20.23 38.57 2.58
CA GLU A 150 19.61 38.54 1.25
C GLU A 150 19.39 39.95 0.69
N LEU A 151 18.79 40.85 1.48
CA LEU A 151 18.56 42.23 1.07
C LEU A 151 19.87 42.98 0.78
N THR A 152 20.90 42.74 1.59
CA THR A 152 22.23 43.35 1.38
C THR A 152 22.83 42.87 0.07
N TRP A 153 22.77 41.56 -0.19
CA TRP A 153 23.25 41.00 -1.44
C TRP A 153 22.52 41.57 -2.67
N ARG A 154 21.18 41.63 -2.62
CA ARG A 154 20.34 42.18 -3.70
C ARG A 154 20.68 43.66 -3.98
N LYS A 155 20.94 44.45 -2.95
CA LYS A 155 21.34 45.88 -3.06
C LYS A 155 22.76 46.08 -3.59
N GLU A 156 23.69 45.20 -3.22
CA GLU A 156 25.08 45.26 -3.70
C GLU A 156 25.23 44.72 -5.13
N ASN A 157 24.32 43.84 -5.57
CA ASN A 157 24.36 43.17 -6.86
C ASN A 157 23.08 43.36 -7.70
N PRO A 158 22.58 44.59 -7.92
CA PRO A 158 21.25 44.84 -8.49
C PRO A 158 21.08 44.23 -9.89
N ARG A 159 22.10 44.33 -10.73
CA ARG A 159 22.07 43.73 -12.08
C ARG A 159 22.05 42.20 -12.06
N LYS A 160 22.70 41.58 -11.08
CA LYS A 160 22.76 40.12 -10.99
C LYS A 160 21.43 39.60 -10.44
N ALA A 161 20.89 40.23 -9.40
CA ALA A 161 19.59 39.89 -8.84
C ALA A 161 18.47 39.96 -9.91
N VAL A 162 18.43 41.05 -10.70
CA VAL A 162 17.44 41.18 -11.78
C VAL A 162 17.63 40.13 -12.88
N ASN A 163 18.88 39.76 -13.20
CA ASN A 163 19.11 38.70 -14.19
C ASN A 163 18.69 37.32 -13.66
N GLU A 164 18.93 37.02 -12.40
CA GLU A 164 18.48 35.77 -11.76
C GLU A 164 16.95 35.70 -11.74
N MET A 165 16.26 36.80 -11.40
CA MET A 165 14.80 36.89 -11.50
C MET A 165 14.27 36.68 -12.93
N ILE A 166 14.98 37.18 -13.95
CA ILE A 166 14.63 36.94 -15.35
C ILE A 166 14.82 35.45 -15.70
N GLU A 167 15.92 34.83 -15.28
CA GLU A 167 16.18 33.41 -15.52
C GLU A 167 15.09 32.54 -14.85
N GLU A 168 14.76 32.80 -13.59
CA GLU A 168 13.68 32.11 -12.87
C GLU A 168 12.32 32.28 -13.56
N PHE A 169 11.95 33.50 -13.94
CA PHE A 169 10.69 33.75 -14.66
C PHE A 169 10.62 33.05 -16.02
N LEU A 170 11.74 33.00 -16.76
CA LEU A 170 11.77 32.30 -18.05
C LEU A 170 11.73 30.77 -17.86
N GLU A 171 12.33 30.24 -16.80
CA GLU A 171 12.20 28.83 -16.42
C GLU A 171 10.74 28.50 -16.04
N GLU A 172 10.07 29.35 -15.26
CA GLU A 172 8.64 29.22 -14.94
C GLU A 172 7.75 29.24 -16.20
N LEU A 173 8.06 30.11 -17.17
CA LEU A 173 7.35 30.14 -18.46
C LEU A 173 7.63 28.92 -19.32
N GLU A 174 8.84 28.36 -19.29
CA GLU A 174 9.12 27.08 -19.95
C GLU A 174 8.34 25.93 -19.31
N GLU A 175 8.23 25.91 -17.97
CA GLU A 175 7.41 24.96 -17.23
C GLU A 175 5.92 25.10 -17.55
N LEU A 176 5.38 26.33 -17.56
CA LEU A 176 3.99 26.62 -17.91
C LEU A 176 3.71 26.35 -19.40
N GLY A 177 4.68 26.59 -20.29
CA GLY A 177 4.63 26.22 -21.71
C GLY A 177 4.63 24.71 -21.97
N GLU A 178 5.13 23.91 -21.02
CA GLU A 178 4.98 22.46 -20.98
C GLU A 178 3.62 22.01 -20.39
N GLU A 179 2.98 22.82 -19.54
CA GLU A 179 1.62 22.59 -19.00
C GLU A 179 0.49 23.03 -19.95
N GLY A 180 0.66 24.14 -20.70
CA GLY A 180 -0.33 24.67 -21.67
C GLY A 180 -0.44 23.84 -22.96
N LYS A 181 0.57 23.03 -23.29
CA LYS A 181 0.49 22.00 -24.36
C LYS A 181 -0.26 20.74 -23.94
N GLU A 182 -0.88 20.74 -22.75
CA GLU A 182 -1.69 19.63 -22.24
C GLU A 182 -3.20 19.73 -22.57
N GLY A 183 -3.62 20.76 -23.32
CA GLY A 183 -5.03 20.97 -23.73
C GLY A 183 -5.42 20.40 -25.10
N GLU A 184 -4.54 20.48 -26.11
CA GLU A 184 -4.84 20.04 -27.48
C GLU A 184 -3.63 19.37 -28.16
N ALA A 185 -3.11 18.31 -27.54
CA ALA A 185 -2.45 17.27 -28.30
C ALA A 185 -3.49 16.19 -28.60
N GLU A 186 -4.15 16.30 -29.76
CA GLU A 186 -4.65 15.12 -30.46
C GLU A 186 -3.60 14.04 -30.33
N GLY A 187 -4.02 12.86 -29.86
CA GLY A 187 -3.10 11.80 -29.48
C GLY A 187 -2.02 11.59 -30.53
N GLU A 188 -0.78 11.95 -30.20
CA GLU A 188 0.34 11.19 -30.70
C GLU A 188 0.19 9.80 -30.08
N GLU A 189 -0.59 8.95 -30.75
CA GLU A 189 -0.43 7.52 -30.67
C GLU A 189 1.07 7.27 -30.76
N VAL A 190 1.68 6.79 -29.68
CA VAL A 190 3.04 6.25 -29.76
C VAL A 190 2.93 4.98 -30.61
N VAL A 191 2.94 5.13 -31.94
CA VAL A 191 2.64 4.09 -32.91
C VAL A 191 3.56 2.90 -32.66
N GLY A 192 2.97 1.83 -32.15
CA GLY A 192 3.60 0.54 -31.91
C GLY A 192 2.82 -0.27 -30.87
N GLU A 193 3.08 -1.56 -30.81
CA GLU A 193 2.32 -2.47 -29.95
C GLU A 193 2.45 -2.10 -28.45
N ILE A 194 1.32 -2.11 -27.75
CA ILE A 194 1.22 -1.93 -26.27
C ILE A 194 1.93 -3.09 -25.56
N TYR A 195 1.94 -4.25 -26.19
CA TYR A 195 2.57 -5.47 -25.71
C TYR A 195 3.13 -6.26 -26.89
N THR A 196 4.39 -6.68 -26.78
CA THR A 196 5.01 -7.61 -27.72
C THR A 196 5.49 -8.83 -26.92
N PRO A 197 5.05 -10.05 -27.28
CA PRO A 197 5.44 -11.27 -26.58
C PRO A 197 6.94 -11.55 -26.74
N PRO A 198 7.53 -12.36 -25.86
CA PRO A 198 8.91 -12.78 -26.01
C PRO A 198 9.10 -13.57 -27.32
N PRO A 199 10.29 -13.50 -27.96
CA PRO A 199 10.60 -14.32 -29.13
C PRO A 199 10.41 -15.83 -28.86
N LEU A 200 9.79 -16.55 -29.80
CA LEU A 200 9.42 -17.98 -29.67
C LEU A 200 10.61 -18.92 -29.37
N ASP A 201 11.84 -18.48 -29.65
CA ASP A 201 13.09 -19.20 -29.47
C ASP A 201 13.79 -18.90 -28.13
N ARG A 202 13.36 -17.88 -27.37
CA ARG A 202 13.90 -17.54 -26.05
C ARG A 202 13.08 -18.16 -24.93
N LYS A 203 13.13 -19.49 -24.81
CA LYS A 203 13.03 -20.11 -23.48
C LYS A 203 14.33 -19.79 -22.74
N GLU A 204 14.36 -18.70 -21.99
CA GLU A 204 15.57 -18.25 -21.28
C GLU A 204 16.20 -19.32 -20.38
N SER A 205 17.51 -19.56 -20.59
CA SER A 205 18.52 -20.03 -19.63
C SER A 205 18.35 -21.34 -18.85
N GLU A 206 17.18 -21.98 -18.85
CA GLU A 206 16.93 -23.27 -18.18
C GLU A 206 17.65 -24.44 -18.87
N SER A 207 17.92 -24.30 -20.19
CA SER A 207 18.60 -25.33 -20.98
C SER A 207 20.08 -25.51 -20.61
N ALA A 208 20.71 -24.51 -19.97
CA ALA A 208 22.14 -24.57 -19.63
C ALA A 208 22.43 -25.51 -18.43
N LEU A 209 21.42 -25.80 -17.61
CA LEU A 209 21.53 -26.75 -16.49
C LEU A 209 21.00 -28.14 -16.86
N GLU A 210 20.29 -28.26 -17.98
CA GLU A 210 19.80 -29.55 -18.47
C GLU A 210 20.97 -30.39 -18.99
N GLY A 211 21.07 -31.64 -18.51
CA GLY A 211 22.16 -32.56 -18.86
C GLY A 211 23.45 -32.38 -18.05
N VAL A 212 23.54 -31.37 -17.16
CA VAL A 212 24.69 -31.22 -16.25
C VAL A 212 24.64 -32.32 -15.18
N THR A 213 25.60 -33.23 -15.21
CA THR A 213 25.74 -34.30 -14.20
C THR A 213 26.73 -33.92 -13.11
N PHE A 214 26.46 -34.32 -11.86
CA PHE A 214 27.36 -34.12 -10.73
C PHE A 214 27.39 -35.34 -9.80
N GLN A 215 28.48 -35.48 -9.03
CA GLN A 215 28.60 -36.42 -7.91
C GLN A 215 28.75 -35.57 -6.65
N TYR A 216 27.90 -35.81 -5.65
CA TYR A 216 27.78 -34.92 -4.49
C TYR A 216 29.11 -34.76 -3.75
N GLU A 217 29.75 -35.86 -3.38
CA GLU A 217 30.99 -35.86 -2.60
C GLU A 217 32.18 -35.34 -3.41
N LYS A 218 32.25 -35.66 -4.71
CA LYS A 218 33.42 -35.29 -5.54
C LYS A 218 33.36 -33.89 -6.11
N HIS A 219 32.17 -33.39 -6.40
CA HIS A 219 32.01 -32.11 -7.10
C HIS A 219 31.40 -31.05 -6.19
N ILE A 220 30.35 -31.38 -5.43
CA ILE A 220 29.60 -30.39 -4.65
C ILE A 220 30.33 -30.07 -3.35
N VAL A 221 30.67 -31.08 -2.55
CA VAL A 221 31.39 -30.90 -1.28
C VAL A 221 32.73 -30.21 -1.53
N VAL A 222 33.52 -30.70 -2.49
CA VAL A 222 34.80 -30.09 -2.86
C VAL A 222 34.65 -28.63 -3.28
N ALA A 223 33.62 -28.28 -4.08
CA ALA A 223 33.39 -26.90 -4.48
C ALA A 223 32.96 -26.01 -3.29
N LEU A 224 32.14 -26.52 -2.36
CA LEU A 224 31.75 -25.78 -1.16
C LEU A 224 32.94 -25.56 -0.22
N GLU A 225 33.78 -26.56 -0.02
CA GLU A 225 35.03 -26.44 0.75
C GLU A 225 35.99 -25.44 0.12
N THR A 226 36.16 -25.50 -1.21
CA THR A 226 37.13 -24.67 -1.93
C THR A 226 36.70 -23.20 -2.02
N TYR A 227 35.40 -22.94 -2.22
CA TYR A 227 34.90 -21.61 -2.56
C TYR A 227 34.04 -20.97 -1.46
N CYS A 228 33.43 -21.73 -0.55
CA CYS A 228 32.39 -21.22 0.36
C CYS A 228 32.76 -21.28 1.85
N PHE A 229 33.27 -22.41 2.35
CA PHE A 229 33.42 -22.65 3.79
C PHE A 229 34.52 -21.82 4.46
N ASP A 230 35.49 -21.30 3.71
CA ASP A 230 36.45 -20.29 4.19
C ASP A 230 35.80 -19.05 4.83
N CYS A 231 34.53 -18.78 4.52
CA CYS A 231 33.79 -17.62 5.02
C CYS A 231 32.41 -17.96 5.59
N HIS A 232 31.77 -19.04 5.14
CA HIS A 232 30.40 -19.41 5.49
C HIS A 232 30.29 -20.76 6.22
N ASP A 233 31.33 -21.13 6.97
CA ASP A 233 31.31 -22.23 7.93
C ASP A 233 30.59 -21.84 9.24
N SER A 234 30.37 -22.81 10.13
CA SER A 234 29.75 -22.57 11.44
C SER A 234 30.61 -21.71 12.37
N SER A 235 31.93 -21.63 12.16
CA SER A 235 32.83 -20.77 12.94
C SER A 235 32.76 -19.29 12.54
N SER A 236 32.82 -19.01 11.24
CA SER A 236 32.97 -17.64 10.73
C SER A 236 31.63 -16.98 10.43
N ALA A 237 30.68 -17.75 9.89
CA ALA A 237 29.32 -17.33 9.56
C ALA A 237 29.23 -15.91 8.93
N LYS A 238 30.14 -15.55 8.02
CA LYS A 238 30.22 -14.17 7.50
C LYS A 238 28.92 -13.79 6.79
N GLY A 239 28.44 -12.58 7.08
CA GLY A 239 27.15 -12.10 6.55
C GLY A 239 25.96 -12.88 7.09
N ASP A 240 26.06 -13.37 8.34
CA ASP A 240 25.05 -14.16 9.04
C ASP A 240 24.61 -15.43 8.30
N LEU A 241 25.53 -16.01 7.50
CA LEU A 241 25.29 -17.18 6.68
C LEU A 241 26.22 -18.33 7.10
N ASP A 242 25.61 -19.39 7.65
CA ASP A 242 26.23 -20.66 8.01
C ASP A 242 25.71 -21.76 7.07
N LEU A 243 26.51 -22.14 6.08
CA LEU A 243 26.15 -23.17 5.10
C LEU A 243 26.32 -24.58 5.64
N GLU A 244 27.21 -24.81 6.61
CA GLU A 244 27.41 -26.13 7.22
C GLU A 244 26.15 -26.53 8.01
N LYS A 245 25.64 -25.64 8.86
CA LYS A 245 24.38 -25.85 9.56
C LYS A 245 23.21 -25.99 8.58
N ALA A 246 23.13 -25.15 7.55
CA ALA A 246 22.07 -25.21 6.56
C ALA A 246 22.05 -26.55 5.77
N LEU A 247 23.21 -27.17 5.53
CA LEU A 247 23.33 -28.48 4.88
C LEU A 247 22.82 -29.63 5.75
N LEU A 248 22.97 -29.51 7.08
CA LEU A 248 22.48 -30.50 8.05
C LEU A 248 20.95 -30.49 8.19
N GLU A 249 20.31 -29.36 7.88
CA GLU A 249 18.86 -29.20 7.95
C GLU A 249 18.16 -29.79 6.73
N LYS A 250 18.13 -31.13 6.65
CA LYS A 250 17.43 -31.85 5.57
C LYS A 250 15.91 -31.95 5.80
N PRO A 251 15.10 -31.92 4.73
CA PRO A 251 15.50 -31.64 3.34
C PRO A 251 15.85 -30.16 3.13
N LEU A 252 16.71 -29.83 2.16
CA LEU A 252 17.22 -28.46 1.97
C LEU A 252 16.12 -27.42 1.71
N VAL A 253 14.96 -27.85 1.20
CA VAL A 253 13.77 -26.99 1.04
C VAL A 253 13.26 -26.36 2.35
N ARG A 254 13.70 -26.84 3.52
CA ARG A 254 13.48 -26.14 4.81
C ARG A 254 14.04 -24.73 4.80
N ASN A 255 15.19 -24.53 4.16
CA ASN A 255 15.86 -23.25 3.97
C ASN A 255 15.82 -22.82 2.49
N ARG A 256 14.68 -23.05 1.81
CA ARG A 256 14.54 -22.82 0.36
C ARG A 256 15.02 -21.45 -0.09
N LEU A 257 14.59 -20.36 0.58
CA LEU A 257 14.97 -19.00 0.20
C LEU A 257 16.49 -18.75 0.32
N LEU A 258 17.12 -19.32 1.35
CA LEU A 258 18.58 -19.26 1.51
C LEU A 258 19.27 -19.93 0.32
N TRP A 259 18.85 -21.14 -0.05
CA TRP A 259 19.45 -21.90 -1.14
C TRP A 259 19.16 -21.30 -2.53
N GLU A 260 17.97 -20.72 -2.75
CA GLU A 260 17.65 -19.95 -3.96
C GLU A 260 18.54 -18.71 -4.06
N ASN A 261 18.78 -17.99 -2.96
CA ASN A 261 19.71 -16.86 -2.92
C ASN A 261 21.15 -17.32 -3.21
N VAL A 262 21.62 -18.43 -2.61
CA VAL A 262 22.94 -19.00 -2.91
C VAL A 262 23.06 -19.35 -4.39
N ALA A 263 22.07 -20.02 -4.98
CA ALA A 263 22.06 -20.36 -6.41
C ALA A 263 22.14 -19.11 -7.29
N GLU A 264 21.46 -18.03 -6.89
CA GLU A 264 21.45 -16.76 -7.62
C GLU A 264 22.79 -16.02 -7.51
N ARG A 265 23.42 -15.97 -6.32
CA ARG A 265 24.75 -15.38 -6.13
C ARG A 265 25.86 -16.14 -6.88
N ILE A 266 25.71 -17.46 -7.00
CA ILE A 266 26.58 -18.29 -7.85
C ILE A 266 26.33 -17.98 -9.33
N ARG A 267 25.07 -17.79 -9.74
CA ARG A 267 24.69 -17.45 -11.12
C ARG A 267 25.27 -16.10 -11.55
N SER A 268 25.12 -15.07 -10.72
CA SER A 268 25.63 -13.72 -10.98
C SER A 268 27.15 -13.62 -10.87
N GLY A 269 27.82 -14.58 -10.24
CA GLY A 269 29.25 -14.52 -9.97
C GLY A 269 29.61 -13.52 -8.87
N ASP A 270 28.65 -13.17 -8.02
CA ASP A 270 28.88 -12.29 -6.86
C ASP A 270 29.66 -12.98 -5.76
N MET A 271 29.46 -14.29 -5.63
CA MET A 271 30.08 -15.13 -4.61
C MET A 271 30.91 -16.25 -5.25
N PRO A 272 32.16 -16.44 -4.81
CA PRO A 272 32.88 -15.68 -3.77
C PRO A 272 33.17 -14.21 -4.16
N PRO A 273 33.60 -13.32 -3.25
CA PRO A 273 33.94 -11.95 -3.61
C PRO A 273 35.08 -11.87 -4.65
N LYS A 274 35.16 -10.80 -5.46
CA LYS A 274 36.20 -10.63 -6.52
C LYS A 274 37.66 -10.81 -6.06
N LYS A 275 37.94 -10.60 -4.77
CA LYS A 275 39.29 -10.78 -4.18
C LYS A 275 39.61 -12.24 -3.82
N LYS A 276 38.67 -13.16 -4.01
CA LYS A 276 38.77 -14.60 -3.72
C LYS A 276 38.65 -15.41 -5.03
N PRO A 277 39.19 -16.64 -5.07
CA PRO A 277 39.06 -17.51 -6.22
C PRO A 277 37.59 -17.72 -6.62
N GLN A 278 37.29 -17.55 -7.91
CA GLN A 278 35.96 -17.79 -8.46
C GLN A 278 35.82 -19.26 -8.88
N PRO A 279 34.62 -19.87 -8.71
CA PRO A 279 34.32 -21.17 -9.28
C PRO A 279 34.50 -21.17 -10.79
N ALA A 280 35.17 -22.22 -11.28
CA ALA A 280 35.20 -22.52 -12.71
C ALA A 280 33.77 -22.66 -13.27
N THR A 281 33.57 -22.38 -14.56
CA THR A 281 32.25 -22.44 -15.21
C THR A 281 31.56 -23.79 -14.97
N GLU A 282 32.32 -24.89 -15.02
CA GLU A 282 31.79 -26.23 -14.81
C GLU A 282 31.30 -26.45 -13.36
N ASP A 283 32.08 -26.05 -12.36
CA ASP A 283 31.70 -26.16 -10.94
C ASP A 283 30.49 -25.28 -10.63
N ARG A 284 30.43 -24.08 -11.22
CA ARG A 284 29.28 -23.17 -11.10
C ARG A 284 28.00 -23.82 -11.64
N LEU A 285 28.08 -24.45 -12.81
CA LEU A 285 26.93 -25.15 -13.41
C LEU A 285 26.53 -26.36 -12.56
N ARG A 286 27.48 -27.14 -12.05
CA ARG A 286 27.21 -28.30 -11.18
C ARG A 286 26.56 -27.90 -9.86
N LEU A 287 27.05 -26.87 -9.17
CA LEU A 287 26.46 -26.34 -7.94
C LEU A 287 25.01 -25.90 -8.17
N ARG A 288 24.75 -25.16 -9.25
CA ARG A 288 23.39 -24.72 -9.60
C ARG A 288 22.49 -25.89 -10.00
N ALA A 289 23.00 -26.88 -10.74
CA ALA A 289 22.25 -28.07 -11.11
C ALA A 289 21.86 -28.90 -9.87
N TRP A 290 22.76 -29.01 -8.90
CA TRP A 290 22.49 -29.66 -7.62
C TRP A 290 21.42 -28.94 -6.80
N LEU A 291 21.55 -27.62 -6.61
CA LEU A 291 20.54 -26.83 -5.90
C LEU A 291 19.18 -26.91 -6.59
N ARG A 292 19.14 -26.87 -7.93
CA ARG A 292 17.93 -27.10 -8.71
C ARG A 292 17.30 -28.47 -8.43
N GLN A 293 18.10 -29.52 -8.34
CA GLN A 293 17.60 -30.85 -8.00
C GLN A 293 17.04 -30.93 -6.57
N GLU A 294 17.74 -30.37 -5.59
CA GLU A 294 17.35 -30.43 -4.17
C GLU A 294 16.17 -29.50 -3.82
N ILE A 295 16.02 -28.38 -4.53
CA ILE A 295 15.01 -27.35 -4.23
C ILE A 295 13.84 -27.39 -5.22
N GLU A 296 14.09 -27.20 -6.53
CA GLU A 296 13.01 -27.07 -7.51
C GLU A 296 12.34 -28.42 -7.80
N ARG A 297 13.13 -29.51 -7.84
CA ARG A 297 12.67 -30.88 -8.14
C ARG A 297 12.36 -31.70 -6.88
N PHE A 298 12.29 -31.05 -5.72
CA PHE A 298 11.92 -31.72 -4.49
C PHE A 298 10.49 -32.31 -4.59
N PRO A 299 10.26 -33.59 -4.23
CA PRO A 299 8.98 -34.26 -4.41
C PRO A 299 7.98 -33.87 -3.30
N TYR A 300 7.48 -32.63 -3.37
CA TYR A 300 6.51 -32.09 -2.41
C TYR A 300 5.23 -32.93 -2.28
N GLU A 301 4.84 -33.64 -3.33
CA GLU A 301 3.70 -34.57 -3.34
C GLU A 301 3.87 -35.77 -2.39
N LYS A 302 5.11 -36.08 -2.01
CA LYS A 302 5.42 -37.16 -1.05
C LYS A 302 5.48 -36.68 0.38
N VAL A 303 5.45 -35.37 0.63
CA VAL A 303 5.47 -34.82 1.98
C VAL A 303 4.07 -34.82 2.56
N SER A 304 3.90 -35.52 3.67
CA SER A 304 2.62 -35.69 4.34
C SER A 304 2.69 -35.26 5.81
N ASP A 305 2.68 -33.95 6.05
CA ASP A 305 2.58 -33.36 7.40
C ASP A 305 1.47 -32.29 7.42
N PRO A 306 0.48 -32.37 8.34
CA PRO A 306 -0.54 -31.31 8.46
C PRO A 306 -0.03 -30.06 9.19
N GLY A 307 1.16 -30.15 9.80
CA GLY A 307 1.76 -29.11 10.60
C GLY A 307 1.17 -29.00 12.01
N TYR A 308 1.78 -28.09 12.76
CA TYR A 308 1.37 -27.73 14.10
C TYR A 308 0.73 -26.35 14.08
N ALA A 309 -0.45 -26.20 14.68
CA ALA A 309 -1.10 -24.92 14.95
C ALA A 309 -0.92 -24.59 16.44
N PRO A 310 0.00 -23.68 16.82
CA PRO A 310 0.18 -23.26 18.19
C PRO A 310 -1.03 -22.51 18.73
N ALA A 311 -1.22 -22.59 20.05
CA ALA A 311 -2.17 -21.72 20.74
C ALA A 311 -1.79 -20.25 20.51
N ARG A 312 -2.81 -19.41 20.30
CA ARG A 312 -2.62 -17.96 20.11
C ARG A 312 -3.76 -17.18 20.72
N ARG A 313 -3.51 -15.92 21.09
CA ARG A 313 -4.62 -15.00 21.41
C ARG A 313 -5.37 -14.57 20.15
N LEU A 314 -6.55 -13.96 20.33
CA LEU A 314 -7.20 -13.19 19.28
C LEU A 314 -6.33 -11.96 18.93
N THR A 315 -6.31 -11.61 17.64
CA THR A 315 -5.80 -10.29 17.21
C THR A 315 -6.73 -9.19 17.71
N ARG A 316 -6.29 -7.93 17.65
CA ARG A 316 -7.12 -6.75 17.94
C ARG A 316 -8.40 -6.76 17.10
N GLU A 317 -8.24 -7.01 15.81
CA GLU A 317 -9.36 -7.02 14.87
C GLU A 317 -10.29 -8.23 15.10
N GLU A 318 -9.72 -9.41 15.35
CA GLU A 318 -10.51 -10.59 15.71
C GLU A 318 -11.27 -10.40 17.03
N TYR A 319 -10.67 -9.74 18.02
CA TYR A 319 -11.31 -9.42 19.30
C TYR A 319 -12.50 -8.47 19.09
N ASN A 320 -12.28 -7.34 18.41
CA ASN A 320 -13.33 -6.35 18.14
C ASN A 320 -14.51 -6.98 17.38
N ARG A 321 -14.24 -7.77 16.33
CA ARG A 321 -15.29 -8.47 15.56
C ARG A 321 -16.00 -9.52 16.39
N THR A 322 -15.27 -10.27 17.22
CA THR A 322 -15.86 -11.27 18.13
C THR A 322 -16.78 -10.58 19.14
N ILE A 323 -16.36 -9.46 19.74
CA ILE A 323 -17.22 -8.67 20.64
C ILE A 323 -18.46 -8.18 19.93
N ARG A 324 -18.32 -7.58 18.74
CA ARG A 324 -19.44 -7.11 17.93
C ARG A 324 -20.46 -8.21 17.68
N ASP A 325 -20.00 -9.39 17.28
CA ASP A 325 -20.89 -10.51 16.98
C ASP A 325 -21.49 -11.16 18.25
N LEU A 326 -20.85 -11.02 19.42
CA LEU A 326 -21.37 -11.50 20.70
C LEU A 326 -22.44 -10.57 21.31
N VAL A 327 -22.27 -9.25 21.17
CA VAL A 327 -23.10 -8.27 21.88
C VAL A 327 -23.99 -7.42 20.96
N GLY A 328 -23.78 -7.48 19.65
CA GLY A 328 -24.58 -6.77 18.65
C GLY A 328 -24.25 -5.28 18.48
N LEU A 329 -23.14 -4.81 19.07
CA LEU A 329 -22.67 -3.42 18.99
C LEU A 329 -21.25 -3.37 18.42
N ASP A 330 -20.98 -2.45 17.49
CA ASP A 330 -19.64 -2.29 16.88
C ASP A 330 -18.67 -1.54 17.81
N LEU A 331 -18.34 -2.19 18.93
CA LEU A 331 -17.39 -1.69 19.92
C LEU A 331 -15.97 -2.06 19.50
N ARG A 332 -15.02 -1.13 19.64
CA ARG A 332 -13.61 -1.32 19.27
C ARG A 332 -12.61 -1.20 20.45
N PRO A 333 -12.84 -1.87 21.58
CA PRO A 333 -11.99 -1.72 22.77
C PRO A 333 -10.54 -2.18 22.53
N ALA A 334 -10.31 -3.13 21.62
CA ALA A 334 -8.98 -3.63 21.32
C ALA A 334 -8.11 -2.63 20.53
N ASP A 335 -8.66 -1.49 20.10
CA ASP A 335 -7.86 -0.45 19.44
C ASP A 335 -6.82 0.16 20.40
N GLN A 336 -7.03 0.04 21.71
CA GLN A 336 -6.09 0.45 22.76
C GLN A 336 -5.08 -0.63 23.16
N PHE A 337 -5.16 -1.84 22.59
CA PHE A 337 -4.23 -2.92 22.92
C PHE A 337 -2.89 -2.70 22.22
N PRO A 338 -1.80 -3.31 22.73
CA PRO A 338 -0.54 -3.38 21.99
C PRO A 338 -0.76 -3.85 20.54
N VAL A 339 -0.01 -3.25 19.61
CA VAL A 339 -0.13 -3.55 18.17
C VAL A 339 0.27 -5.00 17.90
N ASP A 340 -0.48 -5.66 17.02
CA ASP A 340 -0.15 -7.01 16.56
C ASP A 340 0.91 -6.97 15.47
N PHE A 341 1.89 -7.87 15.54
CA PHE A 341 2.91 -8.02 14.51
C PHE A 341 2.52 -9.13 13.53
N SER A 342 2.70 -8.87 12.24
CA SER A 342 2.41 -9.85 11.18
C SER A 342 3.43 -10.99 11.10
N GLY A 343 4.62 -10.79 11.68
CA GLY A 343 5.73 -11.75 11.60
C GLY A 343 6.11 -12.12 10.17
N THR A 344 6.66 -13.31 10.00
CA THR A 344 7.12 -13.87 8.72
C THR A 344 6.01 -14.41 7.82
N SER A 345 4.82 -14.72 8.37
CA SER A 345 3.67 -15.17 7.57
C SER A 345 3.07 -14.01 6.76
N GLY A 346 3.22 -12.78 7.26
CA GLY A 346 2.62 -11.57 6.71
C GLY A 346 1.21 -11.29 7.22
N PHE A 347 0.74 -11.99 8.27
CA PHE A 347 -0.59 -11.81 8.86
C PHE A 347 -0.52 -11.62 10.36
N SER A 348 -1.29 -10.68 10.90
CA SER A 348 -1.35 -10.41 12.34
C SER A 348 -1.87 -11.61 13.14
N ASN A 349 -2.65 -12.47 12.49
CA ASN A 349 -3.25 -13.66 13.09
C ASN A 349 -2.27 -14.85 13.25
N SER A 350 -0.98 -14.62 13.03
CA SER A 350 0.07 -15.61 13.13
C SER A 350 0.41 -15.97 14.58
N SER A 351 0.38 -17.25 14.90
CA SER A 351 0.58 -17.72 16.28
C SER A 351 1.97 -17.41 16.86
N ASN A 352 3.00 -17.25 16.02
CA ASN A 352 4.38 -16.97 16.45
C ASN A 352 4.59 -15.54 16.98
N THR A 353 3.65 -14.61 16.71
CA THR A 353 3.72 -13.22 17.19
C THR A 353 2.68 -12.90 18.26
N LEU A 354 1.68 -13.78 18.44
CA LEU A 354 0.52 -13.56 19.31
C LEU A 354 0.69 -14.20 20.70
N PHE A 355 1.78 -13.85 21.39
CA PHE A 355 1.97 -14.21 22.79
C PHE A 355 1.23 -13.24 23.72
N LEU A 356 0.94 -13.70 24.94
CA LEU A 356 0.28 -12.91 25.97
C LEU A 356 1.35 -12.14 26.77
N ALA A 357 1.43 -10.82 26.58
CA ALA A 357 2.27 -9.95 27.40
C ALA A 357 1.48 -9.34 28.56
N THR A 358 2.15 -9.02 29.68
CA THR A 358 1.52 -8.42 30.88
C THR A 358 0.68 -7.19 30.56
N ALA A 359 1.14 -6.35 29.63
CA ALA A 359 0.44 -5.14 29.17
C ALA A 359 -0.97 -5.41 28.57
N HIS A 360 -1.29 -6.66 28.21
CA HIS A 360 -2.62 -7.01 27.74
C HIS A 360 -3.60 -7.28 28.89
N LEU A 361 -3.15 -7.72 30.06
CA LEU A 361 -4.04 -8.16 31.15
C LEU A 361 -4.94 -7.02 31.63
N ASP A 362 -4.35 -5.85 31.92
CA ASP A 362 -5.11 -4.66 32.33
C ASP A 362 -6.07 -4.18 31.24
N ARG A 363 -5.66 -4.32 29.97
CA ARG A 363 -6.46 -3.95 28.81
C ARG A 363 -7.66 -4.87 28.61
N TYR A 364 -7.52 -6.17 28.86
CA TYR A 364 -8.65 -7.10 28.79
C TYR A 364 -9.67 -6.86 29.90
N LEU A 365 -9.21 -6.56 31.12
CA LEU A 365 -10.10 -6.19 32.23
C LEU A 365 -10.90 -4.93 31.89
N SER A 366 -10.21 -3.88 31.45
CA SER A 366 -10.83 -2.61 31.05
C SER A 366 -11.81 -2.80 29.89
N ALA A 367 -11.43 -3.59 28.88
CA ALA A 367 -12.28 -3.88 27.72
C ALA A 367 -13.55 -4.66 28.11
N ALA A 368 -13.45 -5.65 29.02
CA ALA A 368 -14.61 -6.39 29.49
C ALA A 368 -15.60 -5.49 30.24
N GLU A 369 -15.10 -4.57 31.06
CA GLU A 369 -15.92 -3.55 31.73
C GLU A 369 -16.61 -2.63 30.73
N GLU A 370 -15.83 -2.01 29.84
CA GLU A 370 -16.32 -1.08 28.81
C GLU A 370 -17.40 -1.72 27.94
N VAL A 371 -17.19 -2.96 27.48
CA VAL A 371 -18.14 -3.67 26.63
C VAL A 371 -19.46 -3.91 27.34
N ILE A 372 -19.43 -4.49 28.54
CA ILE A 372 -20.66 -4.84 29.25
C ILE A 372 -21.42 -3.59 29.69
N ASP A 373 -20.72 -2.55 30.12
CA ASP A 373 -21.35 -1.29 30.53
C ASP A 373 -21.97 -0.55 29.32
N ALA A 374 -21.29 -0.54 28.16
CA ALA A 374 -21.85 -0.01 26.92
C ALA A 374 -23.11 -0.76 26.48
N VAL A 375 -23.11 -2.10 26.56
CA VAL A 375 -24.29 -2.92 26.20
C VAL A 375 -25.45 -2.64 27.14
N ARG A 376 -25.21 -2.49 28.45
CA ARG A 376 -26.24 -2.16 29.44
C ARG A 376 -26.89 -0.80 29.18
N ASN A 377 -26.14 0.16 28.64
CA ASN A 377 -26.64 1.48 28.27
C ASN A 377 -27.50 1.48 27.00
N VAL A 378 -27.56 0.37 26.26
CA VAL A 378 -28.42 0.19 25.08
C VAL A 378 -29.48 -0.88 25.39
N PRO A 379 -30.71 -0.49 25.82
CA PRO A 379 -31.72 -1.43 26.32
C PRO A 379 -32.02 -2.60 25.37
N GLN A 380 -32.04 -2.36 24.06
CA GLN A 380 -32.27 -3.41 23.06
C GLN A 380 -31.11 -4.42 23.01
N ALA A 381 -29.86 -3.95 23.10
CA ALA A 381 -28.68 -4.82 23.10
C ALA A 381 -28.61 -5.65 24.39
N TRP A 382 -28.88 -5.03 25.55
CA TRP A 382 -28.95 -5.75 26.83
C TRP A 382 -30.06 -6.79 26.85
N ALA A 383 -31.26 -6.45 26.34
CA ALA A 383 -32.37 -7.38 26.23
C ALA A 383 -32.03 -8.57 25.32
N ALA A 384 -31.40 -8.33 24.16
CA ALA A 384 -30.96 -9.39 23.27
C ALA A 384 -29.89 -10.30 23.91
N LEU A 385 -28.94 -9.71 24.63
CA LEU A 385 -27.89 -10.45 25.33
C LEU A 385 -28.47 -11.35 26.42
N LYS A 386 -29.41 -10.84 27.24
CA LYS A 386 -30.14 -11.64 28.23
C LYS A 386 -31.00 -12.70 27.56
N GLY A 387 -31.71 -12.36 26.49
CA GLY A 387 -32.77 -13.18 25.92
C GLY A 387 -33.92 -13.42 26.90
N ASP A 388 -34.82 -14.33 26.55
CA ASP A 388 -36.02 -14.61 27.36
C ASP A 388 -35.80 -15.62 28.49
N GLY A 389 -34.60 -16.20 28.58
CA GLY A 389 -34.20 -17.10 29.66
C GLY A 389 -33.78 -16.35 30.93
N GLY A 390 -33.74 -17.04 32.07
CA GLY A 390 -33.11 -16.50 33.28
C GLY A 390 -31.60 -16.37 33.14
N SER A 391 -30.95 -15.63 34.05
CA SER A 391 -29.51 -15.29 33.97
C SER A 391 -28.57 -16.48 33.79
N ASP A 392 -28.93 -17.66 34.29
CA ASP A 392 -28.13 -18.87 34.09
C ASP A 392 -28.10 -19.32 32.63
N GLU A 393 -29.25 -19.30 31.94
CA GLU A 393 -29.34 -19.68 30.54
C GLU A 393 -28.69 -18.60 29.65
N SER A 394 -28.84 -17.32 30.00
CA SER A 394 -28.13 -16.21 29.35
C SER A 394 -26.62 -16.39 29.43
N LEU A 395 -26.10 -16.68 30.64
CA LEU A 395 -24.68 -16.91 30.89
C LEU A 395 -24.16 -18.13 30.13
N ARG A 396 -24.92 -19.23 30.12
CA ARG A 396 -24.58 -20.43 29.36
C ARG A 396 -24.54 -20.17 27.86
N ARG A 397 -25.52 -19.47 27.30
CA ARG A 397 -25.56 -19.10 25.87
C ARG A 397 -24.39 -18.20 25.51
N PHE A 398 -24.14 -17.16 26.30
CA PHE A 398 -23.04 -16.23 26.08
C PHE A 398 -21.68 -16.92 26.16
N ALA A 399 -21.45 -17.75 27.18
CA ALA A 399 -20.24 -18.54 27.34
C ALA A 399 -20.03 -19.54 26.19
N ARG A 400 -21.10 -20.18 25.69
CA ARG A 400 -21.01 -21.09 24.53
C ARG A 400 -20.49 -20.36 23.29
N MET A 401 -21.01 -19.18 23.01
CA MET A 401 -20.59 -18.38 21.86
C MET A 401 -19.18 -17.80 22.05
N ALA A 402 -18.87 -17.29 23.24
CA ALA A 402 -17.57 -16.69 23.55
C ALA A 402 -16.44 -17.72 23.58
N PHE A 403 -16.69 -18.92 24.11
CA PHE A 403 -15.71 -20.01 24.18
C PHE A 403 -15.70 -20.87 22.92
N ARG A 404 -16.67 -20.67 22.02
CA ARG A 404 -16.76 -21.32 20.69
C ARG A 404 -16.95 -22.84 20.79
N LYS A 405 -17.53 -23.27 21.90
CA LYS A 405 -17.82 -24.66 22.24
C LYS A 405 -18.87 -24.65 23.35
N THR A 406 -19.63 -25.74 23.50
CA THR A 406 -20.38 -25.96 24.73
C THR A 406 -19.42 -25.98 25.93
N PRO A 407 -19.58 -25.09 26.93
CA PRO A 407 -18.68 -25.06 28.08
C PRO A 407 -18.84 -26.33 28.92
N GLY A 408 -17.73 -26.81 29.47
CA GLY A 408 -17.72 -27.99 30.34
C GLY A 408 -18.49 -27.76 31.64
N SER A 409 -18.91 -28.83 32.30
CA SER A 409 -19.66 -28.74 33.57
C SER A 409 -18.91 -27.95 34.65
N ARG A 410 -17.60 -28.15 34.77
CA ARG A 410 -16.75 -27.40 35.69
C ARG A 410 -16.64 -25.92 35.32
N GLU A 411 -16.44 -25.61 34.04
CA GLU A 411 -16.36 -24.23 33.53
C GLU A 411 -17.67 -23.47 33.82
N LEU A 412 -18.83 -24.11 33.61
CA LEU A 412 -20.14 -23.53 33.93
C LEU A 412 -20.35 -23.36 35.44
N GLU A 413 -19.95 -24.35 36.25
CA GLU A 413 -20.10 -24.25 37.71
C GLU A 413 -19.26 -23.12 38.29
N GLU A 414 -18.04 -22.92 37.77
CA GLU A 414 -17.18 -21.80 38.13
C GLU A 414 -17.86 -20.45 37.80
N LEU A 415 -18.43 -20.30 36.60
CA LEU A 415 -19.18 -19.08 36.22
C LEU A 415 -20.44 -18.86 37.08
N ARG A 416 -21.20 -19.93 37.35
CA ARG A 416 -22.40 -19.91 38.22
C ARG A 416 -22.08 -19.52 39.65
N SER A 417 -20.93 -19.98 40.17
CA SER A 417 -20.52 -19.64 41.53
C SER A 417 -20.28 -18.14 41.69
N HIS A 418 -19.73 -17.46 40.68
CA HIS A 418 -19.55 -16.01 40.69
C HIS A 418 -20.86 -15.25 40.56
N LEU A 419 -21.79 -15.73 39.71
CA LEU A 419 -23.14 -15.18 39.64
C LEU A 419 -23.85 -15.27 41.01
N LYS A 420 -23.72 -16.41 41.69
CA LYS A 420 -24.27 -16.62 43.03
C LYS A 420 -23.61 -15.69 44.07
N LEU A 421 -22.29 -15.58 44.06
CA LEU A 421 -21.56 -14.70 44.97
C LEU A 421 -21.98 -13.23 44.83
N ALA A 422 -22.18 -12.75 43.60
CA ALA A 422 -22.66 -11.39 43.35
C ALA A 422 -24.08 -11.17 43.92
N ARG A 423 -24.98 -12.14 43.76
CA ARG A 423 -26.32 -12.12 44.38
C ARG A 423 -26.26 -12.13 45.90
N ASP A 424 -25.44 -13.02 46.47
CA ASP A 424 -25.25 -13.14 47.92
C ASP A 424 -24.66 -11.87 48.53
N ALA A 425 -23.89 -11.09 47.74
CA ALA A 425 -23.40 -9.76 48.09
C ALA A 425 -24.43 -8.63 47.95
N GLY A 426 -25.69 -8.94 47.60
CA GLY A 426 -26.80 -7.99 47.51
C GLY A 426 -26.91 -7.24 46.18
N GLN A 427 -26.18 -7.66 45.13
CA GLN A 427 -26.32 -7.06 43.80
C GLN A 427 -27.68 -7.40 43.17
N SER A 428 -28.17 -6.51 42.30
CA SER A 428 -29.35 -6.82 41.49
C SER A 428 -29.09 -8.00 40.55
N GLU A 429 -30.15 -8.66 40.09
CA GLU A 429 -30.03 -9.78 39.14
C GLU A 429 -29.28 -9.38 37.87
N GLU A 430 -29.48 -8.14 37.39
CA GLU A 430 -28.79 -7.62 36.21
C GLU A 430 -27.31 -7.31 36.47
N ASP A 431 -26.98 -6.76 37.64
CA ASP A 431 -25.58 -6.47 38.03
C ASP A 431 -24.80 -7.77 38.24
N ALA A 432 -25.43 -8.78 38.85
CA ALA A 432 -24.83 -10.08 39.05
C ALA A 432 -24.54 -10.76 37.70
N LEU A 433 -25.48 -10.70 36.74
CA LEU A 433 -25.26 -11.20 35.40
C LEU A 433 -24.15 -10.43 34.67
N ALA A 434 -24.15 -9.10 34.74
CA ALA A 434 -23.11 -8.26 34.15
C ALA A 434 -21.72 -8.66 34.65
N THR A 435 -21.57 -8.87 35.97
CA THR A 435 -20.32 -9.34 36.58
C THR A 435 -19.89 -10.70 36.02
N ALA A 436 -20.81 -11.66 35.89
CA ALA A 436 -20.50 -12.97 35.32
C ALA A 436 -20.09 -12.91 33.83
N LEU A 437 -20.70 -12.03 33.04
CA LEU A 437 -20.35 -11.82 31.63
C LEU A 437 -18.97 -11.20 31.46
N LYS A 438 -18.59 -10.25 32.34
CA LYS A 438 -17.22 -9.69 32.38
C LYS A 438 -16.18 -10.80 32.59
N LEU A 439 -16.46 -11.77 33.47
CA LEU A 439 -15.59 -12.94 33.69
C LEU A 439 -15.44 -13.83 32.45
N VAL A 440 -16.50 -14.00 31.65
CA VAL A 440 -16.42 -14.71 30.37
C VAL A 440 -15.44 -14.01 29.42
N LEU A 441 -15.51 -12.68 29.32
CA LEU A 441 -14.68 -11.86 28.41
C LEU A 441 -13.20 -11.74 28.81
N ILE A 442 -12.83 -12.14 30.03
CA ILE A 442 -11.42 -12.20 30.47
C ILE A 442 -10.91 -13.64 30.61
N SER A 443 -11.76 -14.64 30.35
CA SER A 443 -11.39 -16.04 30.43
C SER A 443 -10.37 -16.41 29.35
N PRO A 444 -9.34 -17.23 29.66
CA PRO A 444 -8.45 -17.78 28.65
C PRO A 444 -9.19 -18.50 27.50
N HIS A 445 -10.37 -19.09 27.79
CA HIS A 445 -11.21 -19.74 26.78
C HIS A 445 -11.80 -18.78 25.75
N PHE A 446 -11.96 -17.50 26.11
CA PHE A 446 -12.38 -16.44 25.21
C PHE A 446 -11.17 -15.76 24.54
N LEU A 447 -10.14 -15.45 25.31
CA LEU A 447 -8.97 -14.70 24.84
C LEU A 447 -8.08 -15.51 23.89
N LEU A 448 -8.01 -16.82 24.07
CA LEU A 448 -7.13 -17.72 23.33
C LEU A 448 -7.90 -18.65 22.41
N ARG A 449 -7.35 -18.87 21.21
CA ARG A 449 -7.73 -19.96 20.31
C ARG A 449 -6.80 -21.14 20.59
N VAL A 450 -7.34 -22.14 21.28
CA VAL A 450 -6.63 -23.37 21.65
C VAL A 450 -7.44 -24.56 21.16
N GLU A 451 -6.82 -25.39 20.33
CA GLU A 451 -7.42 -26.66 19.91
C GLU A 451 -7.25 -27.71 20.99
N LYS A 452 -8.23 -28.61 21.11
CA LYS A 452 -8.23 -29.67 22.14
C LYS A 452 -6.95 -30.49 22.09
N ALA A 453 -6.13 -30.59 23.14
CA ALA A 453 -4.84 -31.30 23.08
C ALA A 453 -4.94 -32.76 22.55
N GLY A 454 -3.98 -33.15 21.71
CA GLY A 454 -3.79 -34.52 21.18
C GLY A 454 -2.50 -35.17 21.71
N LEU A 455 -2.12 -36.33 21.19
CA LEU A 455 -0.83 -36.95 21.53
C LEU A 455 0.33 -36.38 20.69
N PRO A 456 1.51 -36.06 21.29
CA PRO A 456 2.68 -35.62 20.53
C PRO A 456 3.09 -36.59 19.42
N GLY A 457 3.33 -36.07 18.22
CA GLY A 457 3.73 -36.83 17.03
C GLY A 457 2.60 -37.62 16.35
N VAL A 458 1.43 -37.72 16.97
CA VAL A 458 0.27 -38.39 16.39
C VAL A 458 -0.50 -37.39 15.55
N GLU A 459 -0.85 -37.82 14.34
CA GLU A 459 -1.76 -37.07 13.48
C GLU A 459 -3.20 -37.40 13.83
N GLU A 460 -3.99 -36.35 14.03
CA GLU A 460 -5.37 -36.45 14.45
C GLU A 460 -6.24 -35.52 13.61
N LYS A 461 -7.53 -35.85 13.49
CA LYS A 461 -8.54 -34.92 12.96
C LYS A 461 -8.70 -33.75 13.93
N VAL A 462 -8.91 -32.56 13.39
CA VAL A 462 -9.35 -31.40 14.17
C VAL A 462 -10.76 -31.68 14.70
N ALA A 463 -11.02 -31.38 15.97
CA ALA A 463 -12.35 -31.58 16.55
C ALA A 463 -13.38 -30.69 15.85
N ALA A 464 -14.64 -31.12 15.74
CA ALA A 464 -15.65 -30.39 14.97
C ALA A 464 -15.85 -28.93 15.44
N THR A 465 -15.80 -28.67 16.75
CA THR A 465 -15.89 -27.31 17.32
C THR A 465 -14.66 -26.47 17.02
N ASP A 466 -13.47 -27.09 17.04
CA ASP A 466 -12.22 -26.42 16.65
C ASP A 466 -12.24 -26.10 15.14
N LEU A 467 -12.83 -26.98 14.33
CA LEU A 467 -13.01 -26.77 12.90
C LEU A 467 -14.02 -25.64 12.60
N ALA A 468 -15.13 -25.55 13.35
CA ALA A 468 -16.03 -24.40 13.29
C ALA A 468 -15.30 -23.09 13.61
N SER A 469 -14.44 -23.10 14.64
CA SER A 469 -13.57 -21.96 14.96
C SER A 469 -12.57 -21.67 13.84
N ARG A 470 -11.92 -22.68 13.24
CA ARG A 470 -11.04 -22.47 12.07
C ARG A 470 -11.80 -21.79 10.92
N LEU A 471 -12.97 -22.29 10.56
CA LEU A 471 -13.82 -21.73 9.50
C LEU A 471 -14.26 -20.29 9.80
N SER A 472 -14.73 -20.01 11.01
CA SER A 472 -15.23 -18.68 11.38
C SER A 472 -14.15 -17.61 11.37
N TYR A 473 -12.97 -17.89 11.93
CA TYR A 473 -11.87 -16.93 11.93
C TYR A 473 -11.18 -16.82 10.58
N PHE A 474 -11.24 -17.87 9.74
CA PHE A 474 -10.79 -17.77 8.36
C PHE A 474 -11.73 -16.88 7.53
N LEU A 475 -13.05 -17.06 7.60
CA LEU A 475 -13.98 -16.39 6.69
C LEU A 475 -14.52 -15.06 7.23
N TRP A 476 -14.65 -14.93 8.55
CA TRP A 476 -15.28 -13.76 9.20
C TRP A 476 -14.35 -13.00 10.15
N ALA A 477 -13.14 -13.53 10.41
CA ALA A 477 -12.25 -13.01 11.46
C ALA A 477 -12.99 -12.82 12.80
N SER A 478 -13.93 -13.72 13.11
CA SER A 478 -14.85 -13.59 14.25
C SER A 478 -15.32 -14.96 14.75
N SER A 479 -16.11 -14.96 15.83
CA SER A 479 -16.71 -16.16 16.40
C SER A 479 -17.61 -16.91 15.41
N PRO A 480 -17.68 -18.25 15.47
CA PRO A 480 -18.72 -19.00 14.78
C PRO A 480 -20.09 -18.58 15.29
N ASP A 481 -21.08 -18.54 14.41
CA ASP A 481 -22.46 -18.28 14.81
C ASP A 481 -23.14 -19.54 15.38
N GLU A 482 -24.35 -19.38 15.93
CA GLU A 482 -25.08 -20.48 16.55
C GLU A 482 -25.30 -21.65 15.59
N LYS A 483 -25.53 -21.35 14.31
CA LYS A 483 -25.74 -22.35 13.27
C LYS A 483 -24.48 -23.16 13.02
N LEU A 484 -23.32 -22.52 12.88
CA LEU A 484 -22.05 -23.20 12.65
C LEU A 484 -21.63 -24.04 13.86
N LEU A 485 -21.81 -23.52 15.09
CA LEU A 485 -21.56 -24.29 16.31
C LEU A 485 -22.54 -25.47 16.44
N GLY A 486 -23.82 -25.27 16.13
CA GLY A 486 -24.81 -26.34 16.11
C GLY A 486 -24.47 -27.43 15.09
N ALA A 487 -23.99 -27.04 13.91
CA ALA A 487 -23.53 -27.98 12.88
C ALA A 487 -22.30 -28.78 13.35
N ALA A 488 -21.37 -28.14 14.05
CA ALA A 488 -20.22 -28.82 14.65
C ALA A 488 -20.63 -29.83 15.73
N GLU A 489 -21.47 -29.40 16.67
CA GLU A 489 -21.94 -30.23 17.79
C GLU A 489 -22.85 -31.38 17.30
N GLY A 490 -23.59 -31.18 16.22
CA GLY A 490 -24.40 -32.20 15.56
C GLY A 490 -23.64 -33.13 14.61
N GLY A 491 -22.31 -32.99 14.49
CA GLY A 491 -21.47 -33.84 13.64
C GLY A 491 -21.52 -33.52 12.13
N LEU A 492 -22.26 -32.50 11.70
CA LEU A 492 -22.39 -32.15 10.27
C LEU A 492 -21.05 -31.71 9.66
N LEU A 493 -20.15 -31.11 10.45
CA LEU A 493 -18.83 -30.69 9.96
C LEU A 493 -17.84 -31.86 9.78
N GLU A 494 -18.18 -33.07 10.22
CA GLU A 494 -17.35 -34.26 9.95
C GLU A 494 -17.47 -34.69 8.47
N GLU A 495 -18.60 -34.39 7.85
CA GLU A 495 -18.90 -34.69 6.45
C GLU A 495 -18.48 -33.53 5.53
N LYS A 496 -17.85 -33.88 4.40
CA LYS A 496 -17.41 -32.89 3.40
C LYS A 496 -18.57 -32.02 2.90
N THR A 497 -19.71 -32.63 2.60
CA THR A 497 -20.91 -31.90 2.14
C THR A 497 -21.44 -30.93 3.19
N GLY A 498 -21.36 -31.27 4.48
CA GLY A 498 -21.75 -30.38 5.56
C GLY A 498 -20.84 -29.15 5.67
N ARG A 499 -19.51 -29.36 5.54
CA ARG A 499 -18.54 -28.26 5.48
C ARG A 499 -18.73 -27.36 4.26
N GLU A 500 -18.88 -27.92 3.07
CA GLU A 500 -19.10 -27.15 1.84
C GLU A 500 -20.37 -26.28 1.91
N ASN A 501 -21.45 -26.81 2.47
CA ASN A 501 -22.70 -26.07 2.67
C ASN A 501 -22.51 -24.89 3.65
N GLU A 502 -21.84 -25.11 4.77
CA GLU A 502 -21.55 -24.04 5.72
C GLU A 502 -20.58 -23.00 5.15
N ILE A 503 -19.53 -23.40 4.43
CA ILE A 503 -18.63 -22.47 3.73
C ILE A 503 -19.42 -21.60 2.74
N GLY A 504 -20.28 -22.19 1.91
CA GLY A 504 -21.11 -21.45 0.95
C GLY A 504 -22.06 -20.45 1.63
N ARG A 505 -22.67 -20.84 2.74
CA ARG A 505 -23.49 -19.94 3.57
C ARG A 505 -22.66 -18.80 4.13
N MET A 506 -21.48 -19.10 4.69
CA MET A 506 -20.63 -18.12 5.33
C MET A 506 -20.06 -17.10 4.35
N LEU A 507 -19.72 -17.53 3.13
CA LEU A 507 -19.31 -16.63 2.03
C LEU A 507 -20.46 -15.74 1.53
N SER A 508 -21.71 -16.14 1.75
CA SER A 508 -22.88 -15.34 1.40
C SER A 508 -23.25 -14.32 2.50
N ASP A 509 -22.77 -14.52 3.72
CA ASP A 509 -22.99 -13.64 4.87
C ASP A 509 -22.17 -12.34 4.75
N PRO A 510 -22.71 -11.17 5.11
CA PRO A 510 -21.98 -9.90 5.09
C PRO A 510 -20.65 -9.91 5.86
N ARG A 511 -20.54 -10.72 6.92
CA ARG A 511 -19.28 -10.85 7.70
C ARG A 511 -18.11 -11.38 6.87
N SER A 512 -18.37 -12.04 5.74
CA SER A 512 -17.32 -12.46 4.79
C SER A 512 -16.54 -11.31 4.17
N LEU A 513 -17.01 -10.06 4.31
CA LEU A 513 -16.24 -8.87 3.96
C LEU A 513 -14.89 -8.80 4.69
N ALA A 514 -14.75 -9.50 5.83
CA ALA A 514 -13.47 -9.69 6.52
C ALA A 514 -12.36 -10.26 5.62
N LEU A 515 -12.69 -11.06 4.59
CA LEU A 515 -11.71 -11.53 3.60
C LEU A 515 -11.12 -10.39 2.76
N GLY A 516 -11.88 -9.33 2.55
CA GLY A 516 -11.40 -8.09 1.92
C GLY A 516 -10.69 -7.17 2.92
N GLU A 517 -11.33 -6.88 4.05
CA GLU A 517 -10.84 -5.89 5.02
C GLU A 517 -9.59 -6.35 5.78
N VAL A 518 -9.53 -7.63 6.16
CA VAL A 518 -8.47 -8.19 7.01
C VAL A 518 -7.49 -8.99 6.15
N PHE A 519 -7.93 -10.08 5.52
CA PHE A 519 -7.04 -10.94 4.74
C PHE A 519 -6.36 -10.19 3.59
N ALA A 520 -7.14 -9.60 2.67
CA ALA A 520 -6.55 -8.86 1.56
C ALA A 520 -5.86 -7.57 2.02
N GLY A 521 -6.42 -6.89 3.03
CA GLY A 521 -5.82 -5.71 3.66
C GLY A 521 -4.40 -5.94 4.18
N GLU A 522 -4.18 -7.03 4.91
CA GLU A 522 -2.87 -7.43 5.44
C GLU A 522 -1.94 -7.96 4.36
N TRP A 523 -2.43 -8.86 3.50
CA TRP A 523 -1.62 -9.43 2.43
C TRP A 523 -1.08 -8.34 1.48
N LEU A 524 -1.94 -7.44 1.03
CA LEU A 524 -1.57 -6.41 0.06
C LEU A 524 -0.93 -5.18 0.71
N GLY A 525 -0.99 -5.07 2.05
CA GLY A 525 -0.48 -3.94 2.82
C GLY A 525 -1.38 -2.71 2.83
N THR A 526 -2.57 -2.78 2.22
CA THR A 526 -3.49 -1.65 2.06
C THR A 526 -4.10 -1.17 3.38
N HIS A 527 -4.12 -2.01 4.42
CA HIS A 527 -4.56 -1.61 5.78
C HIS A 527 -3.72 -0.46 6.37
N ASN A 528 -2.51 -0.22 5.86
CA ASN A 528 -1.64 0.87 6.31
C ASN A 528 -2.00 2.23 5.72
N VAL A 529 -2.77 2.30 4.62
CA VAL A 529 -3.18 3.55 3.96
C VAL A 529 -4.12 4.32 4.86
N GLY A 530 -3.82 5.56 5.24
CA GLY A 530 -4.46 6.33 6.29
C GLY A 530 -3.70 6.26 7.62
N PRO A 531 -3.75 5.15 8.38
CA PRO A 531 -3.11 5.07 9.69
C PRO A 531 -1.59 5.22 9.70
N ARG A 532 -0.90 4.77 8.65
CA ARG A 532 0.58 4.85 8.53
C ARG A 532 1.06 5.50 7.23
N ILE A 533 0.29 5.35 6.15
CA ILE A 533 0.62 5.87 4.82
C ILE A 533 -0.39 6.96 4.49
N ARG A 534 0.00 8.21 4.69
CA ARG A 534 -0.77 9.40 4.38
C ARG A 534 0.18 10.56 4.12
N LYS A 535 -0.30 11.58 3.40
CA LYS A 535 0.33 12.91 3.42
C LYS A 535 -0.18 13.74 4.59
N ASP A 536 0.57 14.79 4.94
CA ASP A 536 0.11 15.78 5.90
C ASP A 536 -1.19 16.43 5.38
N PRO A 537 -2.32 16.30 6.10
CA PRO A 537 -3.58 16.89 5.67
C PRO A 537 -3.61 18.42 5.69
N ILE A 538 -2.67 19.10 6.36
CA ILE A 538 -2.52 20.56 6.32
C ILE A 538 -2.07 20.97 4.91
N ASP A 539 -0.97 20.40 4.44
CA ASP A 539 -0.42 20.69 3.10
C ASP A 539 -1.21 19.99 1.98
N ASN A 540 -2.01 18.96 2.32
CA ASN A 540 -2.76 18.15 1.38
C ASN A 540 -4.21 17.96 1.84
N PRO A 541 -5.08 18.99 1.68
CA PRO A 541 -6.46 18.95 2.17
C PRO A 541 -7.32 17.80 1.63
N TRP A 542 -6.94 17.24 0.47
CA TRP A 542 -7.59 16.06 -0.12
C TRP A 542 -7.32 14.77 0.67
N CYS A 543 -6.28 14.71 1.52
CA CYS A 543 -5.85 13.54 2.28
C CYS A 543 -6.69 13.33 3.55
N THR A 544 -8.01 13.23 3.37
CA THR A 544 -9.00 13.06 4.44
C THR A 544 -9.03 11.62 4.96
N GLU A 545 -9.47 11.43 6.21
CA GLU A 545 -9.70 10.08 6.76
C GLU A 545 -10.74 9.29 5.96
N SER A 546 -11.78 9.96 5.48
CA SER A 546 -12.85 9.37 4.67
C SER A 546 -12.34 8.88 3.32
N LEU A 547 -11.50 9.67 2.63
CA LEU A 547 -10.91 9.25 1.36
C LEU A 547 -9.93 8.11 1.57
N MET A 548 -9.06 8.18 2.59
CA MET A 548 -8.14 7.07 2.91
C MET A 548 -8.91 5.79 3.20
N LYS A 549 -10.04 5.88 3.92
CA LYS A 549 -10.93 4.72 4.13
C LYS A 549 -11.54 4.24 2.82
N ALA A 550 -12.05 5.13 1.97
CA ALA A 550 -12.62 4.76 0.68
C ALA A 550 -11.61 4.02 -0.22
N MET A 551 -10.33 4.43 -0.20
CA MET A 551 -9.25 3.73 -0.91
C MET A 551 -9.00 2.32 -0.39
N ARG A 552 -9.12 2.09 0.94
CA ARG A 552 -9.02 0.75 1.55
C ARG A 552 -10.25 -0.09 1.19
N ASP A 553 -11.43 0.50 1.32
CA ASP A 553 -12.72 -0.14 1.03
C ASP A 553 -12.81 -0.56 -0.44
N GLU A 554 -12.27 0.23 -1.38
CA GLU A 554 -12.19 -0.12 -2.81
C GLU A 554 -11.55 -1.50 -3.00
N THR A 555 -10.33 -1.67 -2.48
CA THR A 555 -9.58 -2.93 -2.58
C THR A 555 -10.27 -4.06 -1.84
N ALA A 556 -10.78 -3.80 -0.63
CA ALA A 556 -11.47 -4.81 0.16
C ALA A 556 -12.72 -5.36 -0.55
N LEU A 557 -13.60 -4.46 -1.02
CA LEU A 557 -14.82 -4.83 -1.74
C LEU A 557 -14.52 -5.48 -3.08
N PHE A 558 -13.47 -5.04 -3.78
CA PHE A 558 -13.06 -5.66 -5.03
C PHE A 558 -12.65 -7.12 -4.82
N ILE A 559 -11.71 -7.41 -3.91
CA ILE A 559 -11.29 -8.80 -3.62
C ILE A 559 -12.46 -9.63 -3.09
N HIS A 560 -13.27 -9.07 -2.20
CA HIS A 560 -14.46 -9.74 -1.68
C HIS A 560 -15.43 -10.12 -2.81
N SER A 561 -15.65 -9.23 -3.78
CA SER A 561 -16.49 -9.53 -4.94
C SER A 561 -15.94 -10.68 -5.78
N LEU A 562 -14.62 -10.77 -5.97
CA LEU A 562 -14.00 -11.87 -6.72
C LEU A 562 -14.19 -13.21 -6.02
N ILE A 563 -14.08 -13.24 -4.69
CA ILE A 563 -14.31 -14.45 -3.89
C ILE A 563 -15.78 -14.85 -3.96
N ARG A 564 -16.71 -13.90 -3.73
CA ARG A 564 -18.16 -14.18 -3.72
C ARG A 564 -18.71 -14.60 -5.06
N GLU A 565 -18.24 -13.98 -6.14
CA GLU A 565 -18.66 -14.28 -7.52
C GLU A 565 -17.90 -15.50 -8.08
N ASN A 566 -17.00 -16.11 -7.30
CA ASN A 566 -16.10 -17.18 -7.72
C ASN A 566 -15.35 -16.83 -9.01
N ALA A 567 -14.89 -15.58 -9.12
CA ALA A 567 -14.21 -15.08 -10.31
C ALA A 567 -12.83 -15.72 -10.46
N PRO A 568 -12.33 -15.88 -11.71
CA PRO A 568 -10.97 -16.34 -11.96
C PRO A 568 -9.95 -15.31 -11.46
N VAL A 569 -8.80 -15.79 -11.00
CA VAL A 569 -7.73 -14.94 -10.43
C VAL A 569 -7.22 -13.87 -11.40
N GLU A 570 -7.34 -14.12 -12.71
CA GLU A 570 -7.01 -13.15 -13.76
C GLU A 570 -7.71 -11.80 -13.55
N ARG A 571 -8.92 -11.81 -12.99
CA ARG A 571 -9.71 -10.61 -12.74
C ARG A 571 -9.03 -9.66 -11.75
N MET A 572 -8.15 -10.16 -10.87
CA MET A 572 -7.31 -9.32 -10.02
C MET A 572 -6.38 -8.40 -10.83
N ILE A 573 -5.98 -8.80 -12.04
CA ILE A 573 -5.09 -8.03 -12.92
C ILE A 573 -5.89 -7.12 -13.86
N ASN A 574 -6.95 -7.65 -14.49
CA ASN A 574 -7.63 -6.99 -15.61
C ASN A 574 -9.13 -6.67 -15.37
N GLY A 575 -9.56 -6.62 -14.11
CA GLY A 575 -10.91 -6.22 -13.75
C GLY A 575 -11.33 -4.89 -14.39
N ARG A 576 -12.46 -4.87 -15.10
CA ARG A 576 -13.04 -3.68 -15.75
C ARG A 576 -14.12 -2.99 -14.91
N TYR A 577 -14.04 -3.16 -13.59
CA TYR A 577 -14.89 -2.49 -12.62
C TYR A 577 -14.09 -2.25 -11.35
N THR A 578 -14.54 -1.32 -10.52
CA THR A 578 -14.05 -1.12 -9.16
C THR A 578 -15.20 -0.73 -8.23
N PHE A 579 -14.92 -0.44 -6.96
CA PHE A 579 -15.90 0.06 -6.00
C PHE A 579 -15.60 1.52 -5.64
N LEU A 580 -16.58 2.41 -5.84
CA LEU A 580 -16.41 3.85 -5.61
C LEU A 580 -17.58 4.40 -4.80
N ASN A 581 -17.29 5.32 -3.89
CA ASN A 581 -18.23 6.33 -3.41
C ASN A 581 -17.96 7.65 -4.13
N GLU A 582 -18.71 8.71 -3.82
CA GLU A 582 -18.56 10.00 -4.50
C GLU A 582 -17.17 10.62 -4.30
N GLU A 583 -16.62 10.59 -3.08
CA GLU A 583 -15.32 11.18 -2.75
C GLU A 583 -14.18 10.55 -3.57
N LEU A 584 -14.10 9.21 -3.58
CA LEU A 584 -13.09 8.49 -4.37
C LEU A 584 -13.33 8.62 -5.87
N ALA A 585 -14.59 8.69 -6.32
CA ALA A 585 -14.90 8.91 -7.73
C ALA A 585 -14.42 10.29 -8.20
N ARG A 586 -14.60 11.36 -7.40
CA ARG A 586 -14.05 12.69 -7.68
C ARG A 586 -12.53 12.66 -7.72
N PHE A 587 -11.89 11.99 -6.76
CA PHE A 587 -10.44 11.80 -6.73
C PHE A 587 -9.92 11.09 -8.00
N TYR A 588 -10.70 10.16 -8.55
CA TYR A 588 -10.39 9.48 -9.82
C TYR A 588 -10.85 10.21 -11.08
N ARG A 589 -11.55 11.35 -10.95
CA ARG A 589 -12.20 12.06 -12.06
C ARG A 589 -13.19 11.18 -12.82
N ILE A 590 -13.93 10.32 -12.10
CA ILE A 590 -15.00 9.46 -12.64
C ILE A 590 -16.35 10.09 -12.28
N ALA A 591 -17.08 10.51 -13.32
CA ALA A 591 -18.41 11.10 -13.16
C ALA A 591 -19.49 10.05 -12.87
N GLY A 592 -20.65 10.49 -12.38
CA GLY A 592 -21.86 9.65 -12.25
C GLY A 592 -22.01 8.87 -10.95
N VAL A 593 -21.11 9.06 -9.97
CA VAL A 593 -21.21 8.47 -8.63
C VAL A 593 -21.57 9.56 -7.61
N LYS A 594 -22.59 9.33 -6.77
CA LYS A 594 -23.09 10.30 -5.77
C LYS A 594 -23.36 9.66 -4.41
N GLY A 595 -23.02 10.32 -3.31
CA GLY A 595 -23.19 9.87 -1.93
C GLY A 595 -22.07 8.95 -1.42
N ASP A 596 -22.09 8.71 -0.11
CA ASP A 596 -20.98 8.11 0.65
C ASP A 596 -20.86 6.59 0.50
N ALA A 597 -21.92 5.92 0.03
CA ALA A 597 -21.95 4.48 -0.12
C ALA A 597 -21.09 4.00 -1.29
N MET A 598 -20.17 3.07 -1.02
CA MET A 598 -19.38 2.35 -2.02
C MET A 598 -20.28 1.50 -2.92
N ARG A 599 -20.07 1.53 -4.23
CA ARG A 599 -20.81 0.73 -5.21
C ARG A 599 -19.93 0.23 -6.34
N LYS A 600 -20.31 -0.91 -6.93
CA LYS A 600 -19.63 -1.47 -8.11
C LYS A 600 -19.86 -0.55 -9.32
N VAL A 601 -18.78 -0.03 -9.89
CA VAL A 601 -18.79 0.89 -11.05
C VAL A 601 -17.97 0.29 -12.18
N ALA A 602 -18.57 0.20 -13.37
CA ALA A 602 -17.87 -0.23 -14.57
C ALA A 602 -16.88 0.85 -15.03
N LEU A 603 -15.66 0.44 -15.37
CA LEU A 603 -14.59 1.34 -15.82
C LEU A 603 -14.59 1.40 -17.35
N GLN A 604 -14.69 2.61 -17.89
CA GLN A 604 -14.64 2.87 -19.34
C GLN A 604 -13.25 3.36 -19.79
N THR A 605 -12.22 3.15 -18.98
CA THR A 605 -10.85 3.57 -19.24
C THR A 605 -9.89 2.39 -19.18
N PRO A 606 -8.89 2.31 -20.08
CA PRO A 606 -7.83 1.29 -19.99
C PRO A 606 -6.82 1.61 -18.88
N ARG A 607 -6.78 2.87 -18.41
CA ARG A 607 -5.82 3.34 -17.41
C ARG A 607 -5.98 2.55 -16.11
N ARG A 608 -7.20 2.55 -15.55
CA ARG A 608 -7.54 1.94 -14.27
C ARG A 608 -8.28 0.61 -14.44
N GLY A 609 -8.13 -0.30 -13.48
CA GLY A 609 -8.77 -1.62 -13.47
C GLY A 609 -7.86 -2.70 -12.93
N GLY A 610 -8.42 -3.65 -12.19
CA GLY A 610 -7.65 -4.57 -11.36
C GLY A 610 -6.85 -3.86 -10.26
N LEU A 611 -6.14 -4.65 -9.46
CA LEU A 611 -5.42 -4.16 -8.27
C LEU A 611 -4.36 -3.10 -8.57
N LEU A 612 -3.67 -3.22 -9.71
CA LEU A 612 -2.61 -2.28 -10.10
C LEU A 612 -3.11 -0.86 -10.38
N GLY A 613 -4.43 -0.66 -10.46
CA GLY A 613 -5.05 0.65 -10.61
C GLY A 613 -5.66 1.20 -9.31
N HIS A 614 -5.63 0.48 -8.20
CA HIS A 614 -6.24 0.95 -6.95
C HIS A 614 -5.33 1.93 -6.22
N ALA A 615 -5.89 3.00 -5.66
CA ALA A 615 -5.12 4.03 -4.97
C ALA A 615 -4.42 3.48 -3.72
N SER A 616 -5.07 2.59 -2.98
CA SER A 616 -4.46 2.00 -1.79
C SER A 616 -3.25 1.11 -2.12
N ILE A 617 -3.24 0.47 -3.29
CA ILE A 617 -2.10 -0.34 -3.76
C ILE A 617 -0.96 0.57 -4.19
N LEU A 618 -1.27 1.62 -4.94
CA LEU A 618 -0.28 2.59 -5.43
C LEU A 618 0.37 3.33 -4.24
N ALA A 619 -0.42 3.69 -3.23
CA ALA A 619 0.08 4.30 -1.99
C ALA A 619 0.93 3.32 -1.18
N ALA A 620 0.49 2.06 -1.02
CA ALA A 620 1.24 1.02 -0.31
C ALA A 620 2.56 0.62 -0.98
N THR A 621 2.78 1.04 -2.23
CA THR A 621 3.96 0.71 -3.03
C THR A 621 4.79 1.93 -3.41
N SER A 622 4.56 3.07 -2.76
CA SER A 622 5.29 4.32 -2.94
C SER A 622 5.73 4.88 -1.59
N PHE A 623 6.59 5.88 -1.59
CA PHE A 623 6.80 6.72 -0.40
C PHE A 623 5.67 7.78 -0.33
N PRO A 624 5.37 8.35 0.84
CA PRO A 624 4.31 9.36 0.95
C PRO A 624 4.52 10.57 0.05
N ASP A 625 5.76 10.96 -0.20
CA ASP A 625 6.20 12.15 -0.91
C ASP A 625 6.65 11.89 -2.36
N ARG A 626 6.93 10.62 -2.74
CA ARG A 626 7.43 10.27 -4.08
C ARG A 626 7.14 8.83 -4.52
N THR A 627 7.07 8.61 -5.83
CA THR A 627 6.97 7.26 -6.41
C THR A 627 8.27 6.47 -6.30
N SER A 628 8.19 5.14 -6.42
CA SER A 628 9.37 4.28 -6.46
C SER A 628 9.15 3.06 -7.37
N PRO A 629 9.73 3.05 -8.58
CA PRO A 629 9.68 1.89 -9.47
C PRO A 629 10.23 0.61 -8.83
N VAL A 630 11.30 0.73 -8.04
CA VAL A 630 11.94 -0.41 -7.38
C VAL A 630 11.01 -1.03 -6.33
N VAL A 631 10.34 -0.21 -5.51
CA VAL A 631 9.37 -0.69 -4.50
C VAL A 631 8.16 -1.33 -5.18
N ARG A 632 7.61 -0.69 -6.23
CA ARG A 632 6.47 -1.22 -7.00
C ARG A 632 6.80 -2.56 -7.67
N GLY A 633 7.94 -2.66 -8.36
CA GLY A 633 8.39 -3.88 -9.00
C GLY A 633 8.66 -5.01 -7.99
N THR A 634 9.28 -4.67 -6.86
CA THR A 634 9.53 -5.62 -5.77
C THR A 634 8.24 -6.11 -5.15
N TRP A 635 7.24 -5.25 -4.94
CA TRP A 635 5.92 -5.62 -4.43
C TRP A 635 5.19 -6.57 -5.40
N ILE A 636 5.24 -6.31 -6.72
CA ILE A 636 4.65 -7.24 -7.70
C ILE A 636 5.31 -8.63 -7.58
N LEU A 637 6.64 -8.69 -7.55
CA LEU A 637 7.36 -9.97 -7.49
C LEU A 637 7.14 -10.71 -6.16
N SER A 638 7.25 -10.02 -5.04
CA SER A 638 7.21 -10.63 -3.70
C SER A 638 5.79 -10.86 -3.18
N THR A 639 4.94 -9.83 -3.23
CA THR A 639 3.59 -9.84 -2.66
C THR A 639 2.62 -10.55 -3.59
N LEU A 640 2.58 -10.15 -4.87
CA LEU A 640 1.57 -10.60 -5.82
C LEU A 640 1.92 -11.95 -6.47
N LEU A 641 3.18 -12.16 -6.84
CA LEU A 641 3.62 -13.36 -7.57
C LEU A 641 4.35 -14.41 -6.70
N GLY A 642 4.77 -14.06 -5.49
CA GLY A 642 5.47 -15.00 -4.61
C GLY A 642 6.85 -15.44 -5.12
N THR A 643 7.48 -14.62 -5.96
CA THR A 643 8.82 -14.80 -6.51
C THR A 643 9.72 -13.63 -6.10
N PRO A 644 9.98 -13.42 -4.79
CA PRO A 644 10.72 -12.27 -4.31
C PRO A 644 12.12 -12.22 -4.96
N PRO A 645 12.63 -11.01 -5.31
CA PRO A 645 14.02 -10.89 -5.72
C PRO A 645 14.95 -11.24 -4.54
N PRO A 646 16.20 -11.66 -4.79
CA PRO A 646 17.18 -11.86 -3.72
C PRO A 646 17.44 -10.53 -2.98
N PRO A 647 17.82 -10.57 -1.69
CA PRO A 647 18.14 -9.37 -0.93
C PRO A 647 19.29 -8.60 -1.61
N PRO A 648 19.35 -7.26 -1.50
CA PRO A 648 20.43 -6.48 -2.09
C PRO A 648 21.80 -6.90 -1.51
N PRO A 649 22.91 -6.76 -2.28
CA PRO A 649 24.25 -6.94 -1.74
C PRO A 649 24.53 -6.00 -0.54
N PRO A 650 25.41 -6.38 0.41
CA PRO A 650 25.88 -5.47 1.45
C PRO A 650 26.57 -4.23 0.86
N ASN A 651 26.41 -3.06 1.51
CA ASN A 651 27.06 -1.79 1.18
C ASN A 651 26.68 -1.15 -0.16
N VAL A 652 25.45 -1.36 -0.65
CA VAL A 652 24.91 -0.59 -1.77
C VAL A 652 24.40 0.76 -1.24
N PRO A 653 24.92 1.91 -1.69
CA PRO A 653 24.42 3.22 -1.31
C PRO A 653 22.95 3.37 -1.72
N GLU A 654 22.16 4.10 -0.93
CA GLU A 654 20.80 4.45 -1.31
C GLU A 654 20.84 5.39 -2.53
N ILE A 655 19.96 5.17 -3.50
CA ILE A 655 19.82 6.05 -4.66
C ILE A 655 18.91 7.20 -4.21
N GLU A 656 19.50 8.37 -3.95
CA GLU A 656 18.75 9.59 -3.62
C GLU A 656 17.99 10.07 -4.87
N GLY A 657 16.67 9.83 -4.88
CA GLY A 657 15.77 10.37 -5.91
C GLY A 657 15.49 11.84 -5.62
N GLY A 658 16.39 12.72 -6.04
CA GLY A 658 16.22 14.17 -5.95
C GLY A 658 15.30 14.68 -7.06
N GLY A 659 14.11 15.17 -6.68
CA GLY A 659 13.17 15.86 -7.56
C GLY A 659 11.71 15.49 -7.28
N ARG A 660 10.82 16.49 -7.23
CA ARG A 660 9.35 16.29 -7.26
C ARG A 660 8.88 16.26 -8.73
N GLY A 661 7.67 15.74 -8.99
CA GLY A 661 7.08 15.83 -10.33
C GLY A 661 7.73 14.94 -11.40
N ARG A 662 7.71 15.38 -12.67
CA ARG A 662 8.23 14.62 -13.84
C ARG A 662 9.76 14.53 -13.84
N ASP A 663 10.46 15.57 -13.41
CA ASP A 663 11.93 15.60 -13.41
C ASP A 663 12.54 14.65 -12.39
N GLY A 664 11.90 14.49 -11.23
CA GLY A 664 12.23 13.42 -10.29
C GLY A 664 12.12 12.02 -10.90
N VAL A 665 11.12 11.77 -11.76
CA VAL A 665 10.91 10.45 -12.42
C VAL A 665 11.89 10.23 -13.56
N ARG A 666 12.19 11.25 -14.38
CA ARG A 666 13.23 11.19 -15.43
C ARG A 666 14.62 10.97 -14.81
N ASN A 667 14.98 11.77 -13.82
CA ASN A 667 16.24 11.65 -13.09
C ASN A 667 16.36 10.26 -12.43
N LEU A 668 15.31 9.76 -11.77
CA LEU A 668 15.33 8.43 -11.15
C LEU A 668 15.48 7.30 -12.18
N ARG A 669 14.85 7.39 -13.36
CA ARG A 669 15.03 6.40 -14.43
C ARG A 669 16.47 6.40 -14.93
N GLU A 670 17.05 7.55 -15.21
CA GLU A 670 18.44 7.67 -15.67
C GLU A 670 19.43 7.18 -14.61
N GLN A 671 19.22 7.56 -13.36
CA GLN A 671 19.99 7.07 -12.21
C GLN A 671 19.92 5.55 -12.08
N LEU A 672 18.73 4.95 -12.20
CA LEU A 672 18.55 3.50 -12.19
C LEU A 672 19.22 2.86 -13.39
N GLU A 673 19.17 3.45 -14.58
CA GLU A 673 19.87 2.94 -15.75
C GLU A 673 21.40 2.96 -15.57
N VAL A 674 21.96 4.02 -14.97
CA VAL A 674 23.37 4.07 -14.58
C VAL A 674 23.68 2.98 -13.55
N HIS A 675 22.85 2.82 -12.51
CA HIS A 675 23.01 1.80 -11.47
C HIS A 675 23.00 0.37 -12.06
N ARG A 676 22.14 0.13 -13.05
CA ARG A 676 21.98 -1.14 -13.78
C ARG A 676 23.15 -1.46 -14.71
N ARG A 677 24.05 -0.53 -15.02
CA ARG A 677 25.27 -0.84 -15.81
C ARG A 677 26.26 -1.71 -15.04
N SER A 678 26.09 -1.85 -13.72
CA SER A 678 26.90 -2.77 -12.93
C SER A 678 26.46 -4.23 -13.15
N GLU A 679 27.42 -5.12 -13.43
CA GLU A 679 27.14 -6.57 -13.63
C GLU A 679 26.43 -7.21 -12.43
N ARG A 680 26.65 -6.67 -11.22
CA ARG A 680 26.06 -7.15 -9.96
C ARG A 680 24.57 -6.81 -9.81
N CYS A 681 24.15 -5.62 -10.27
CA CYS A 681 22.77 -5.16 -10.09
C CYS A 681 21.90 -5.45 -11.30
N ALA A 682 22.48 -5.53 -12.51
CA ALA A 682 21.76 -5.74 -13.76
C ALA A 682 20.84 -6.97 -13.74
N GLY A 683 21.31 -8.08 -13.14
CA GLY A 683 20.58 -9.34 -13.09
C GLY A 683 19.22 -9.22 -12.39
N CYS A 684 19.19 -8.67 -11.17
CA CYS A 684 17.95 -8.53 -10.40
C CYS A 684 17.08 -7.40 -10.94
N HIS A 685 17.68 -6.24 -11.24
CA HIS A 685 16.95 -5.06 -11.71
C HIS A 685 16.30 -5.27 -13.09
N SER A 686 16.84 -6.17 -13.93
CA SER A 686 16.17 -6.58 -15.17
C SER A 686 14.79 -7.21 -14.95
N ARG A 687 14.50 -7.71 -13.74
CA ARG A 687 13.20 -8.29 -13.36
C ARG A 687 12.32 -7.33 -12.56
N ILE A 688 12.93 -6.41 -11.82
CA ILE A 688 12.24 -5.50 -10.90
C ILE A 688 11.76 -4.25 -11.65
N ASP A 689 12.70 -3.49 -12.20
CA ASP A 689 12.43 -2.13 -12.67
C ASP A 689 11.42 -2.06 -13.81
N PRO A 690 11.44 -2.98 -14.82
CA PRO A 690 10.41 -2.97 -15.87
C PRO A 690 8.98 -3.01 -15.33
N LEU A 691 8.74 -3.75 -14.25
CA LEU A 691 7.41 -3.88 -13.64
C LEU A 691 7.00 -2.58 -12.95
N GLY A 692 7.93 -1.91 -12.27
CA GLY A 692 7.70 -0.63 -11.61
C GLY A 692 7.51 0.52 -12.58
N PHE A 693 8.36 0.60 -13.61
CA PHE A 693 8.31 1.62 -14.65
C PHE A 693 6.96 1.67 -15.38
N ALA A 694 6.35 0.52 -15.64
CA ALA A 694 5.02 0.48 -16.23
C ALA A 694 3.93 1.14 -15.38
N LEU A 695 4.14 1.29 -14.07
CA LEU A 695 3.20 1.94 -13.17
C LEU A 695 3.51 3.43 -12.94
N GLU A 696 4.59 3.98 -13.48
CA GLU A 696 4.99 5.37 -13.22
C GLU A 696 4.05 6.43 -13.83
N ASN A 697 3.10 6.02 -14.69
CA ASN A 697 1.96 6.87 -15.03
C ASN A 697 1.04 7.15 -13.82
N TYR A 698 1.20 6.44 -12.71
CA TYR A 698 0.53 6.74 -11.46
C TYR A 698 1.46 7.46 -10.49
N ALA A 699 1.01 8.59 -9.96
CA ALA A 699 1.57 9.21 -8.77
C ALA A 699 1.41 8.30 -7.54
N GLU A 700 1.83 8.77 -6.36
CA GLU A 700 1.94 7.98 -5.13
C GLU A 700 0.57 7.41 -4.72
N PHE A 701 -0.49 8.22 -4.77
CA PHE A 701 -1.86 7.81 -4.43
C PHE A 701 -2.71 7.48 -5.66
N GLY A 702 -2.09 7.35 -6.83
CA GLY A 702 -2.72 6.86 -8.04
C GLY A 702 -3.44 7.90 -8.90
N GLN A 703 -3.13 9.18 -8.74
CA GLN A 703 -3.42 10.20 -9.75
C GLN A 703 -2.64 9.88 -11.04
N TRP A 704 -3.22 10.17 -12.20
CA TRP A 704 -2.60 9.87 -13.50
C TRP A 704 -1.64 10.99 -13.92
N ARG A 705 -0.45 10.63 -14.42
CA ARG A 705 0.58 11.52 -14.96
C ARG A 705 0.80 11.22 -16.45
N PRO A 706 0.53 12.18 -17.36
CA PRO A 706 0.87 12.03 -18.77
C PRO A 706 2.40 12.10 -19.00
N ASN A 707 2.85 11.73 -20.19
CA ASN A 707 4.22 11.93 -20.68
C ASN A 707 5.35 11.33 -19.83
N VAL A 708 5.08 10.21 -19.14
CA VAL A 708 6.09 9.44 -18.39
C VAL A 708 6.60 8.28 -19.24
N ASP A 709 7.92 8.05 -19.29
CA ASP A 709 8.47 6.82 -19.88
C ASP A 709 8.06 5.61 -19.04
N ASN A 710 7.11 4.85 -19.58
CA ASN A 710 6.46 3.71 -18.95
C ASN A 710 6.82 2.38 -19.62
N ARG A 711 7.91 2.35 -20.41
CA ARG A 711 8.34 1.16 -21.14
C ARG A 711 9.03 0.18 -20.20
N GLY A 712 8.69 -1.10 -20.37
CA GLY A 712 9.32 -2.22 -19.69
C GLY A 712 9.76 -3.29 -20.67
N THR A 713 10.92 -3.91 -20.42
CA THR A 713 11.41 -5.10 -21.12
C THR A 713 11.80 -6.15 -20.08
N LEU A 714 11.11 -7.29 -20.09
CA LEU A 714 11.43 -8.43 -19.22
C LEU A 714 12.64 -9.20 -19.76
N PRO A 715 13.32 -10.00 -18.92
CA PRO A 715 14.47 -10.79 -19.35
C PRO A 715 14.16 -11.70 -20.54
N ASN A 716 12.96 -12.31 -20.54
CA ASN A 716 12.49 -13.19 -21.62
C ASN A 716 12.33 -12.48 -22.97
N GLY A 717 12.46 -11.15 -23.01
CA GLY A 717 12.36 -10.32 -24.20
C GLY A 717 10.96 -9.76 -24.43
N ALA A 718 9.98 -10.09 -23.57
CA ALA A 718 8.65 -9.48 -23.63
C ALA A 718 8.77 -7.98 -23.37
N ARG A 719 8.08 -7.19 -24.20
CA ARG A 719 8.06 -5.72 -24.09
C ARG A 719 6.65 -5.26 -23.82
N PHE A 720 6.50 -4.24 -22.98
CA PHE A 720 5.21 -3.64 -22.69
C PHE A 720 5.31 -2.15 -22.42
N ARG A 721 4.18 -1.47 -22.55
CA ARG A 721 4.00 -0.06 -22.22
C ARG A 721 2.88 0.15 -21.23
N GLY A 722 3.20 0.89 -20.18
CA GLY A 722 2.25 1.35 -19.18
C GLY A 722 1.54 0.23 -18.43
N PRO A 723 0.53 0.59 -17.61
CA PRO A 723 -0.20 -0.37 -16.80
C PRO A 723 -0.95 -1.41 -17.65
N GLU A 724 -1.44 -1.01 -18.84
CA GLU A 724 -2.18 -1.91 -19.73
C GLU A 724 -1.29 -3.02 -20.31
N GLY A 725 -0.12 -2.68 -20.86
CA GLY A 725 0.82 -3.67 -21.38
C GLY A 725 1.36 -4.58 -20.27
N LEU A 726 1.62 -4.04 -19.08
CA LEU A 726 2.02 -4.84 -17.92
C LEU A 726 0.94 -5.88 -17.53
N LYS A 727 -0.34 -5.48 -17.51
CA LYS A 727 -1.45 -6.40 -17.22
C LYS A 727 -1.50 -7.57 -18.22
N ILE A 728 -1.30 -7.28 -19.51
CA ILE A 728 -1.25 -8.31 -20.56
C ILE A 728 -0.06 -9.25 -20.28
N ALA A 729 1.13 -8.71 -20.01
CA ALA A 729 2.32 -9.50 -19.73
C ALA A 729 2.17 -10.41 -18.49
N LEU A 730 1.58 -9.90 -17.41
CA LEU A 730 1.33 -10.68 -16.19
C LEU A 730 0.30 -11.80 -16.43
N ARG A 731 -0.78 -11.52 -17.15
CA ARG A 731 -1.79 -12.52 -17.50
C ARG A 731 -1.20 -13.65 -18.33
N GLU A 732 -0.38 -13.33 -19.33
CA GLU A 732 0.12 -14.35 -20.26
C GLU A 732 1.21 -15.23 -19.63
N TRP A 733 2.08 -14.66 -18.80
CA TRP A 733 3.30 -15.35 -18.36
C TRP A 733 3.33 -15.69 -16.88
N ARG A 734 2.55 -15.01 -16.05
CA ARG A 734 2.67 -15.06 -14.57
C ARG A 734 1.36 -15.40 -13.86
N LEU A 735 0.33 -15.84 -14.58
CA LEU A 735 -0.97 -16.16 -13.99
C LEU A 735 -0.90 -17.33 -13.00
N ASP A 736 -0.11 -18.35 -13.31
CA ASP A 736 0.10 -19.51 -12.43
C ASP A 736 0.81 -19.11 -11.13
N ASP A 737 1.79 -18.19 -11.21
CA ASP A 737 2.49 -17.65 -10.05
C ASP A 737 1.51 -16.88 -9.14
N LEU A 738 0.67 -16.02 -9.75
CA LEU A 738 -0.38 -15.31 -9.03
C LEU A 738 -1.35 -16.29 -8.33
N GLY A 739 -1.91 -17.25 -9.07
CA GLY A 739 -2.85 -18.23 -8.52
C GLY A 739 -2.23 -19.03 -7.37
N THR A 740 -0.99 -19.49 -7.53
CA THR A 740 -0.25 -20.23 -6.50
C THR A 740 0.04 -19.36 -5.27
N GLN A 741 0.39 -18.09 -5.48
CA GLN A 741 0.65 -17.16 -4.38
C GLN A 741 -0.62 -16.82 -3.59
N VAL A 742 -1.77 -16.65 -4.26
CA VAL A 742 -3.06 -16.45 -3.57
C VAL A 742 -3.37 -17.64 -2.68
N ILE A 743 -3.21 -18.87 -3.18
CA ILE A 743 -3.39 -20.10 -2.40
C ILE A 743 -2.44 -20.13 -1.19
N ARG A 744 -1.16 -19.78 -1.40
CA ARG A 744 -0.16 -19.75 -0.32
C ARG A 744 -0.55 -18.76 0.78
N LYS A 745 -0.99 -17.56 0.41
CA LYS A 745 -1.38 -16.50 1.36
C LYS A 745 -2.68 -16.86 2.07
N MET A 746 -3.66 -17.39 1.35
CA MET A 746 -4.93 -17.85 1.89
C MET A 746 -4.74 -19.01 2.89
N LEU A 747 -3.88 -19.98 2.57
CA LEU A 747 -3.56 -21.08 3.46
C LEU A 747 -2.82 -20.61 4.72
N ALA A 748 -1.86 -19.70 4.61
CA ALA A 748 -1.16 -19.11 5.75
C ALA A 748 -2.14 -18.40 6.71
N TYR A 749 -3.02 -17.55 6.16
CA TYR A 749 -4.03 -16.83 6.92
C TYR A 749 -5.05 -17.77 7.57
N ALA A 750 -5.54 -18.77 6.84
CA ALA A 750 -6.50 -19.76 7.33
C ALA A 750 -5.95 -20.58 8.51
N LEU A 751 -4.67 -20.94 8.46
CA LEU A 751 -4.00 -21.70 9.51
C LEU A 751 -3.50 -20.82 10.66
N GLY A 752 -3.40 -19.49 10.46
CA GLY A 752 -2.86 -18.57 11.46
C GLY A 752 -1.40 -18.87 11.81
N ARG A 753 -0.59 -19.27 10.83
CA ARG A 753 0.84 -19.54 11.01
C ARG A 753 1.61 -19.36 9.71
N GLN A 754 2.93 -19.22 9.83
CA GLN A 754 3.81 -19.34 8.68
C GLN A 754 3.69 -20.73 8.05
N LEU A 755 3.70 -20.78 6.72
CA LEU A 755 3.80 -22.03 5.99
C LEU A 755 5.24 -22.54 6.00
N GLU A 756 5.35 -23.84 6.19
CA GLU A 756 6.61 -24.57 6.20
C GLU A 756 6.77 -25.33 4.88
N TYR A 757 7.97 -25.89 4.66
CA TYR A 757 8.26 -26.65 3.44
C TYR A 757 7.24 -27.79 3.19
N TYR A 758 6.65 -28.37 4.23
CA TYR A 758 5.68 -29.45 4.12
C TYR A 758 4.28 -28.99 3.67
N ASP A 759 3.96 -27.70 3.75
CA ASP A 759 2.68 -27.15 3.29
C ASP A 759 2.66 -26.93 1.76
N GLU A 760 3.82 -26.78 1.14
CA GLU A 760 3.96 -26.50 -0.29
C GLU A 760 3.38 -27.64 -1.17
N GLY A 761 3.39 -28.89 -0.69
CA GLY A 761 2.70 -30.00 -1.36
C GLY A 761 1.18 -29.80 -1.43
N THR A 762 0.58 -29.19 -0.40
CA THR A 762 -0.84 -28.80 -0.40
C THR A 762 -1.07 -27.63 -1.36
N VAL A 763 -0.25 -26.59 -1.32
CA VAL A 763 -0.35 -25.44 -2.23
C VAL A 763 -0.32 -25.89 -3.69
N ARG A 764 0.65 -26.74 -4.07
CA ARG A 764 0.80 -27.26 -5.43
C ARG A 764 -0.37 -28.14 -5.87
N ARG A 765 -0.91 -28.97 -4.97
CA ARG A 765 -2.08 -29.81 -5.26
C ARG A 765 -3.32 -28.95 -5.54
N ILE A 766 -3.58 -27.95 -4.70
CA ILE A 766 -4.70 -27.02 -4.91
C ILE A 766 -4.51 -26.26 -6.22
N ALA A 767 -3.29 -25.75 -6.47
CA ALA A 767 -2.97 -25.03 -7.70
C ALA A 767 -3.18 -25.90 -8.95
N ALA A 768 -2.74 -27.15 -8.93
CA ALA A 768 -2.95 -28.10 -10.03
C ALA A 768 -4.44 -28.40 -10.26
N THR A 769 -5.24 -28.44 -9.20
CA THR A 769 -6.69 -28.70 -9.26
C THR A 769 -7.45 -27.52 -9.87
N LEU A 770 -7.07 -26.29 -9.52
CA LEU A 770 -7.79 -25.08 -9.93
C LEU A 770 -7.24 -24.40 -11.20
N LYS A 771 -6.04 -24.79 -11.65
CA LYS A 771 -5.44 -24.24 -12.88
C LYS A 771 -6.34 -24.39 -14.11
N PRO A 772 -6.98 -25.56 -14.39
CA PRO A 772 -7.82 -25.71 -15.59
C PRO A 772 -9.03 -24.78 -15.63
N SER A 773 -9.53 -24.34 -14.47
CA SER A 773 -10.66 -23.41 -14.34
C SER A 773 -10.23 -21.95 -14.17
N GLY A 774 -8.95 -21.63 -14.33
CA GLY A 774 -8.44 -20.26 -14.21
C GLY A 774 -8.37 -19.74 -12.78
N TYR A 775 -8.18 -20.65 -11.82
CA TYR A 775 -8.04 -20.33 -10.40
C TYR A 775 -9.24 -19.56 -9.81
N PRO A 776 -10.46 -20.13 -9.78
CA PRO A 776 -11.64 -19.47 -9.20
C PRO A 776 -11.45 -19.21 -7.69
N MET A 777 -11.58 -17.95 -7.26
CA MET A 777 -11.21 -17.55 -5.89
C MET A 777 -12.14 -18.11 -4.81
N GLY A 778 -13.42 -18.32 -5.11
CA GLY A 778 -14.37 -18.95 -4.19
C GLY A 778 -14.08 -20.44 -4.00
N ASP A 779 -13.64 -21.13 -5.06
CA ASP A 779 -13.22 -22.53 -4.97
C ASP A 779 -11.85 -22.68 -4.29
N MET A 780 -10.95 -21.70 -4.38
CA MET A 780 -9.73 -21.67 -3.55
C MET A 780 -10.05 -21.74 -2.05
N ILE A 781 -11.04 -20.98 -1.58
CA ILE A 781 -11.49 -21.00 -0.19
C ILE A 781 -11.90 -22.42 0.22
N LYS A 782 -12.69 -23.08 -0.63
CA LYS A 782 -13.16 -24.46 -0.38
C LYS A 782 -12.00 -25.44 -0.36
N GLU A 783 -11.09 -25.38 -1.33
CA GLU A 783 -9.93 -26.26 -1.39
C GLU A 783 -8.96 -26.06 -0.22
N VAL A 784 -8.80 -24.82 0.26
CA VAL A 784 -8.02 -24.53 1.49
C VAL A 784 -8.72 -25.11 2.72
N ALA A 785 -10.02 -24.92 2.86
CA ALA A 785 -10.80 -25.43 3.99
C ALA A 785 -10.91 -26.97 4.00
N GLU A 786 -10.86 -27.61 2.83
CA GLU A 786 -10.83 -29.06 2.68
C GLU A 786 -9.41 -29.65 2.67
N SER A 787 -8.39 -28.80 2.83
CA SER A 787 -7.00 -29.24 2.80
C SER A 787 -6.61 -30.00 4.06
N ARG A 788 -5.67 -30.93 3.92
CA ARG A 788 -5.15 -31.72 5.04
C ARG A 788 -4.59 -30.85 6.19
N PRO A 789 -3.81 -29.79 5.97
CA PRO A 789 -3.38 -28.90 7.07
C PRO A 789 -4.54 -28.21 7.81
N PHE A 790 -5.68 -28.02 7.14
CA PHE A 790 -6.86 -27.39 7.74
C PHE A 790 -7.76 -28.37 8.49
N LEU A 791 -7.86 -29.63 8.04
CA LEU A 791 -8.71 -30.66 8.65
C LEU A 791 -7.99 -31.55 9.67
N MET A 792 -6.67 -31.61 9.58
CA MET A 792 -5.81 -32.44 10.43
C MET A 792 -4.85 -31.57 11.23
N ARG A 793 -4.25 -32.16 12.25
CA ARG A 793 -3.24 -31.52 13.09
C ARG A 793 -2.24 -32.55 13.59
N ARG A 794 -1.05 -32.08 13.97
CA ARG A 794 -0.02 -32.89 14.62
C ARG A 794 0.71 -32.05 15.65
N LEU A 795 0.74 -32.50 16.91
CA LEU A 795 1.57 -31.86 17.93
C LEU A 795 3.05 -32.23 17.70
N PRO A 796 3.99 -31.29 17.93
CA PRO A 796 5.41 -31.60 17.81
C PRO A 796 5.84 -32.62 18.87
N VAL A 797 6.69 -33.57 18.50
CA VAL A 797 7.36 -34.45 19.47
C VAL A 797 8.39 -33.59 20.21
N ASN A 798 8.25 -33.45 21.53
CA ASN A 798 9.29 -32.84 22.36
C ASN A 798 10.58 -33.64 22.20
N LYS A 799 11.49 -33.20 21.33
CA LYS A 799 12.89 -33.61 21.40
C LYS A 799 13.38 -33.08 22.74
N LYS A 800 13.63 -33.98 23.70
CA LYS A 800 14.22 -33.62 25.01
C LYS A 800 15.31 -32.57 24.79
N ARG A 801 15.29 -31.49 25.58
CA ARG A 801 16.50 -30.68 25.85
C ARG A 801 17.63 -31.68 26.05
N ALA A 802 18.67 -31.61 25.23
CA ALA A 802 19.92 -32.26 25.57
C ALA A 802 20.24 -31.83 27.01
N GLU A 803 20.34 -32.80 27.92
CA GLU A 803 20.88 -32.55 29.25
C GLU A 803 22.23 -31.85 29.04
N PRO A 804 22.52 -30.73 29.73
CA PRO A 804 23.86 -30.19 29.68
C PRO A 804 24.80 -31.32 30.12
N SER A 805 25.76 -31.67 29.28
CA SER A 805 26.74 -32.70 29.59
C SER A 805 27.39 -32.35 30.92
N ALA A 806 27.09 -33.12 31.95
CA ALA A 806 27.88 -33.14 33.16
C ALA A 806 29.21 -33.84 32.83
N SER A 807 30.18 -33.09 32.30
CA SER A 807 31.59 -33.46 32.26
C SER A 807 32.45 -32.27 31.86
N GLU A 808 33.23 -31.82 32.85
CA GLU A 808 34.50 -31.03 32.83
C GLU A 808 34.47 -29.54 32.50
#